data_AF-A0A259PZU9-F1
#
_entry.id   AF-A0A259PZU9-F1
#
_cell.length_a   1.000
_cell.length_b   1.000
_cell.length_c   1.000
_cell.angle_alpha   90.00
_cell.angle_beta   90.00
_cell.angle_gamma   90.00
#
_symmetry.space_group_name_H-M   'P 1'
#
loop_
_entity.id
_entity.type
_entity.pdbx_description
1 polymer ?
#
loop_
_entity_poly.entity_id
_entity_poly.type
_entity_poly.pdbx_seq_one_letter_code
_entity_poly.pdbx_strand_id
1 'polypeptide(L)'
;MKITVTPGQLDMAQLKRLHAGGVQVELAPSAWEAVKASAAIVEKAARGDAPVYGINTGFGKLASTRIDAHDLAQLQVNLIRSHCVGVGEPMRASVVRLMLALKVSSLARGYSGVRPVVIETLIAVLNAGLIPEVPSQGSVGASGDLAPLAHMTLALIGEGSFVVDGQSVPASKVLSASGIKPLALAAKEGLALINGTQASTSLALHALIDFQPVYEAAVVSGALSLEAAKGSDAPFDPRIHAVRGHPGQIATAACYRALLHDSAIRASHLKGDDRVQDPYCLRCQPQVMGACLDQLRYCTEVLLREANAVTDNPLVFPDDGALISGGNFHAEPVALAADAMAVAIAEVGAIAERRIAMLIDTSVSRLPAFLCVGPGLHSGFMIAHVTAAALASENKSLAHPASVDSLPTSANQEDHVSMATFAARRLQAMIDNVAHIIAIEWLAAAQGIDFLRPLHTSEALESAIALLRAKVSRMTEDRVIARDIQAAPDSAHLTQQPARHNSTKGRCSMAQETAVIERRTIDFVPESERHGKVFSMFTLFFSGNMQITAVAVGVIPIELGLSLWWSVFAVVLGNILGGFVMAAHAVQGPRIGIPQMIQSRAQFGVLGANIPLAFVVLMYLGFFSGSAILGGSAVALLLGVSKPIGILITNLLTFLLLALGYDTIHRYAKWAAWVFAAIFIVATVLAISKLTAMPASPAAAAAVSLPMLLVAISIFATWQITYGPYVADYSRYMPKTTSARAIFWNTYFGSMIGSGWAMLVGVVPGLLNQKVASADPTAAFSGLFSGPTAWLYGAVLFIVLAGVVVVNALNLYGGSLSTLIILSSSAGLRQSTLQHGKWWRIGLGATGAVIGSLIAILGANSVMAYLNNLLLILMYVFVPWSAINLTDFFLLRHGEYSIPDFYDRHGRYGAWGWPALIAFAVAILVEVPFMSMPFFTGPVASMIGGADVTWVVGLIVASVLYAVLMKKSVPKTA
;
A
#
# COMPACT_ATOMS: atom_id res chain seq x y z
N MET A 1 28.04 -17.49 -33.80
CA MET A 1 27.90 -18.89 -33.30
C MET A 1 26.60 -19.48 -33.85
N LYS A 2 26.43 -20.81 -33.97
CA LYS A 2 25.19 -21.43 -34.51
C LYS A 2 24.31 -22.01 -33.39
N ILE A 3 22.99 -21.97 -33.55
CA ILE A 3 22.00 -22.63 -32.69
C ILE A 3 20.99 -23.37 -33.56
N THR A 4 20.97 -24.69 -33.47
CA THR A 4 19.88 -25.53 -33.99
C THR A 4 18.74 -25.53 -32.97
N VAL A 5 17.56 -25.08 -33.36
CA VAL A 5 16.34 -25.09 -32.55
C VAL A 5 15.61 -26.40 -32.80
N THR A 6 15.59 -27.26 -31.78
CA THR A 6 14.66 -28.39 -31.71
C THR A 6 13.39 -27.90 -31.01
N PRO A 7 12.23 -27.88 -31.68
CA PRO A 7 11.00 -27.33 -31.12
C PRO A 7 10.59 -27.99 -29.80
N GLY A 8 10.23 -27.18 -28.81
CA GLY A 8 9.87 -27.67 -27.49
C GLY A 8 11.04 -28.18 -26.63
N GLN A 9 12.29 -27.97 -27.06
CA GLN A 9 13.51 -28.40 -26.34
C GLN A 9 14.54 -27.26 -26.16
N LEU A 10 14.11 -26.00 -26.12
CA LEU A 10 14.98 -24.87 -25.78
C LEU A 10 15.43 -24.93 -24.32
N ASP A 11 16.74 -24.86 -24.08
CA ASP A 11 17.36 -24.74 -22.76
C ASP A 11 17.71 -23.28 -22.38
N MET A 12 17.99 -23.03 -21.09
CA MET A 12 18.35 -21.69 -20.60
C MET A 12 19.68 -21.13 -21.15
N ALA A 13 20.58 -21.98 -21.67
CA ALA A 13 21.82 -21.55 -22.31
C ALA A 13 21.60 -21.15 -23.77
N GLN A 14 20.68 -21.82 -24.50
CA GLN A 14 20.18 -21.38 -25.80
C GLN A 14 19.43 -20.05 -25.66
N LEU A 15 18.50 -19.94 -24.70
CA LEU A 15 17.75 -18.69 -24.44
C LEU A 15 18.69 -17.52 -24.13
N LYS A 16 19.71 -17.71 -23.27
CA LYS A 16 20.74 -16.68 -23.01
C LYS A 16 21.54 -16.27 -24.25
N ARG A 17 21.91 -17.22 -25.11
CA ARG A 17 22.61 -16.91 -26.38
C ARG A 17 21.70 -16.18 -27.39
N LEU A 18 20.41 -16.49 -27.42
CA LEU A 18 19.41 -15.81 -28.26
C LEU A 18 19.15 -14.36 -27.77
N HIS A 19 18.98 -14.18 -26.46
CA HIS A 19 18.88 -12.88 -25.79
C HIS A 19 20.11 -11.99 -26.10
N ALA A 20 21.33 -12.54 -25.95
CA ALA A 20 22.57 -11.82 -26.26
C ALA A 20 22.71 -11.45 -27.75
N GLY A 21 22.29 -12.31 -28.67
CA GLY A 21 22.45 -12.12 -30.12
C GLY A 21 23.81 -12.61 -30.64
N GLY A 22 24.19 -12.20 -31.85
CA GLY A 22 25.42 -12.70 -32.51
C GLY A 22 25.38 -14.19 -32.90
N VAL A 23 24.18 -14.75 -32.98
CA VAL A 23 23.92 -16.15 -33.28
C VAL A 23 23.17 -16.33 -34.59
N GLN A 24 23.47 -17.42 -35.29
CA GLN A 24 22.73 -17.89 -36.46
C GLN A 24 21.84 -19.04 -36.03
N VAL A 25 20.54 -18.87 -36.16
CA VAL A 25 19.49 -19.83 -35.85
C VAL A 25 19.18 -20.67 -37.07
N GLU A 26 18.97 -21.96 -36.86
CA GLU A 26 18.34 -22.85 -37.84
C GLU A 26 17.30 -23.72 -37.13
N LEU A 27 16.40 -24.32 -37.89
CA LEU A 27 15.45 -25.30 -37.37
C LEU A 27 15.99 -26.73 -37.52
N ALA A 28 15.77 -27.58 -36.52
CA ALA A 28 16.06 -29.01 -36.62
C ALA A 28 15.31 -29.63 -37.82
N PRO A 29 15.98 -30.35 -38.76
CA PRO A 29 15.35 -30.81 -39.99
C PRO A 29 14.10 -31.68 -39.81
N SER A 30 13.99 -32.41 -38.70
CA SER A 30 12.84 -33.24 -38.34
C SER A 30 11.55 -32.46 -38.07
N ALA A 31 11.63 -31.16 -37.76
CA ALA A 31 10.46 -30.34 -37.47
C ALA A 31 9.61 -30.02 -38.71
N TRP A 32 10.24 -29.96 -39.89
CA TRP A 32 9.58 -29.48 -41.11
C TRP A 32 8.41 -30.35 -41.57
N GLU A 33 8.42 -31.66 -41.33
CA GLU A 33 7.31 -32.54 -41.72
C GLU A 33 6.04 -32.27 -40.90
N ALA A 34 6.17 -32.04 -39.58
CA ALA A 34 5.04 -31.66 -38.73
C ALA A 34 4.47 -30.29 -39.12
N VAL A 35 5.33 -29.32 -39.44
CA VAL A 35 4.92 -28.00 -39.98
C VAL A 35 4.12 -28.18 -41.28
N LYS A 36 4.67 -28.88 -42.28
CA LYS A 36 4.01 -29.15 -43.57
C LYS A 36 2.65 -29.85 -43.39
N ALA A 37 2.58 -30.88 -42.55
CA ALA A 37 1.35 -31.62 -42.31
C ALA A 37 0.25 -30.73 -41.73
N SER A 38 0.59 -29.90 -40.72
CA SER A 38 -0.36 -28.94 -40.15
C SER A 38 -0.82 -27.87 -41.15
N ALA A 39 0.08 -27.38 -42.01
CA ALA A 39 -0.24 -26.40 -43.05
C ALA A 39 -1.20 -26.96 -44.10
N ALA A 40 -1.01 -28.22 -44.53
CA ALA A 40 -1.90 -28.89 -45.48
C ALA A 40 -3.33 -29.07 -44.94
N ILE A 41 -3.49 -29.27 -43.63
CA ILE A 41 -4.81 -29.35 -42.98
C ILE A 41 -5.50 -27.98 -42.98
N VAL A 42 -4.79 -26.91 -42.65
CA VAL A 42 -5.33 -25.53 -42.71
C VAL A 42 -5.67 -25.12 -44.14
N GLU A 43 -4.83 -25.46 -45.13
CA GLU A 43 -5.13 -25.21 -46.55
C GLU A 43 -6.37 -25.97 -47.02
N LYS A 44 -6.54 -27.24 -46.61
CA LYS A 44 -7.75 -28.01 -46.89
C LYS A 44 -8.99 -27.40 -46.23
N ALA A 45 -8.89 -26.93 -44.99
CA ALA A 45 -9.99 -26.29 -44.25
C ALA A 45 -10.38 -24.93 -44.85
N ALA A 46 -9.41 -24.10 -45.25
CA ALA A 46 -9.65 -22.81 -45.90
C ALA A 46 -10.40 -22.92 -47.24
N ARG A 47 -10.30 -24.06 -47.92
CA ARG A 47 -11.03 -24.39 -49.15
C ARG A 47 -12.38 -25.08 -48.90
N GLY A 48 -12.75 -25.35 -47.64
CA GLY A 48 -13.95 -26.08 -47.26
C GLY A 48 -15.14 -25.18 -46.92
N ASP A 49 -16.35 -25.77 -46.94
CA ASP A 49 -17.60 -25.09 -46.59
C ASP A 49 -17.94 -25.06 -45.08
N ALA A 50 -17.29 -25.91 -44.29
CA ALA A 50 -17.45 -25.89 -42.84
C ALA A 50 -16.79 -24.63 -42.25
N PRO A 51 -17.47 -23.85 -41.38
CA PRO A 51 -16.86 -22.70 -40.73
C PRO A 51 -15.85 -23.17 -39.67
N VAL A 52 -14.61 -22.68 -39.75
CA VAL A 52 -13.54 -22.96 -38.79
C VAL A 52 -12.89 -21.66 -38.34
N TYR A 53 -12.92 -21.44 -37.01
CA TYR A 53 -12.50 -20.22 -36.35
C TYR A 53 -11.09 -19.76 -36.79
N GLY A 54 -11.02 -18.53 -37.31
CA GLY A 54 -9.77 -17.89 -37.73
C GLY A 54 -9.14 -18.44 -39.03
N ILE A 55 -9.75 -19.46 -39.67
CA ILE A 55 -9.32 -19.99 -40.97
C ILE A 55 -10.18 -19.43 -42.10
N ASN A 56 -11.51 -19.60 -42.03
CA ASN A 56 -12.48 -19.08 -43.01
C ASN A 56 -13.62 -18.28 -42.34
N THR A 57 -13.38 -17.79 -41.12
CA THR A 57 -14.30 -16.92 -40.36
C THR A 57 -13.61 -15.63 -39.91
N GLY A 58 -14.41 -14.67 -39.42
CA GLY A 58 -13.92 -13.56 -38.61
C GLY A 58 -13.37 -14.00 -37.23
N PHE A 59 -12.95 -13.01 -36.45
CA PHE A 59 -12.27 -13.19 -35.15
C PHE A 59 -13.08 -12.57 -33.98
N GLY A 60 -12.77 -12.99 -32.75
CA GLY A 60 -13.47 -12.52 -31.54
C GLY A 60 -14.99 -12.67 -31.67
N LYS A 61 -15.74 -11.59 -31.44
CA LYS A 61 -17.21 -11.57 -31.60
C LYS A 61 -17.71 -11.88 -33.03
N LEU A 62 -16.84 -11.82 -34.04
CA LEU A 62 -17.14 -12.17 -35.44
C LEU A 62 -16.77 -13.63 -35.79
N ALA A 63 -16.48 -14.48 -34.80
CA ALA A 63 -16.16 -15.90 -34.98
C ALA A 63 -17.21 -16.71 -35.77
N SER A 64 -18.47 -16.27 -35.77
CA SER A 64 -19.58 -16.91 -36.51
C SER A 64 -19.79 -16.37 -37.92
N THR A 65 -19.04 -15.34 -38.35
CA THR A 65 -19.16 -14.75 -39.69
C THR A 65 -18.20 -15.45 -40.66
N ARG A 66 -18.72 -16.20 -41.64
CA ARG A 66 -17.92 -16.80 -42.73
C ARG A 66 -17.34 -15.68 -43.62
N ILE A 67 -16.12 -15.90 -44.13
CA ILE A 67 -15.42 -15.02 -45.07
C ILE A 67 -15.12 -15.82 -46.35
N ASP A 68 -15.24 -15.19 -47.51
CA ASP A 68 -15.01 -15.86 -48.80
C ASP A 68 -13.53 -16.14 -49.05
N ALA A 69 -13.25 -17.23 -49.78
CA ALA A 69 -11.90 -17.73 -50.01
C ALA A 69 -10.93 -16.70 -50.63
N HIS A 70 -11.46 -15.73 -51.40
CA HIS A 70 -10.66 -14.68 -52.03
C HIS A 70 -10.23 -13.56 -51.06
N ASP A 71 -10.98 -13.33 -49.97
CA ASP A 71 -10.68 -12.32 -48.96
C ASP A 71 -9.73 -12.81 -47.86
N LEU A 72 -9.53 -14.13 -47.70
CA LEU A 72 -8.84 -14.70 -46.54
C LEU A 72 -7.40 -14.19 -46.31
N ALA A 73 -6.69 -13.83 -47.39
CA ALA A 73 -5.36 -13.21 -47.30
C ALA A 73 -5.44 -11.74 -46.83
N GLN A 74 -6.38 -10.97 -47.40
CA GLN A 74 -6.61 -9.57 -47.01
C GLN A 74 -7.14 -9.47 -45.57
N LEU A 75 -7.94 -10.45 -45.13
CA LEU A 75 -8.38 -10.62 -43.75
C LEU A 75 -7.20 -10.73 -42.78
N GLN A 76 -6.15 -11.50 -43.11
CA GLN A 76 -4.96 -11.58 -42.25
C GLN A 76 -4.22 -10.24 -42.17
N VAL A 77 -4.02 -9.56 -43.30
CA VAL A 77 -3.35 -8.25 -43.32
C VAL A 77 -4.15 -7.21 -42.52
N ASN A 78 -5.48 -7.23 -42.64
CA ASN A 78 -6.38 -6.38 -41.87
C ASN A 78 -6.37 -6.72 -40.38
N LEU A 79 -6.24 -8.00 -40.01
CA LEU A 79 -6.04 -8.42 -38.61
C LEU A 79 -4.76 -7.79 -38.05
N ILE A 80 -3.60 -7.96 -38.71
CA ILE A 80 -2.34 -7.38 -38.25
C ILE A 80 -2.46 -5.87 -38.07
N ARG A 81 -2.91 -5.14 -39.10
CA ARG A 81 -3.06 -3.67 -39.05
C ARG A 81 -3.98 -3.20 -37.92
N SER A 82 -5.13 -3.85 -37.74
CA SER A 82 -6.10 -3.48 -36.68
C SER A 82 -5.63 -3.81 -35.27
N HIS A 83 -4.68 -4.75 -35.12
CA HIS A 83 -4.13 -5.15 -33.83
C HIS A 83 -2.81 -4.44 -33.47
N CYS A 84 -2.24 -3.61 -34.37
CA CYS A 84 -1.06 -2.77 -34.09
C CYS A 84 -1.39 -1.55 -33.21
N VAL A 85 -2.03 -1.79 -32.06
CA VAL A 85 -2.50 -0.78 -31.09
C VAL A 85 -1.58 -0.61 -29.87
N GLY A 86 -0.42 -1.28 -29.87
CA GLY A 86 0.57 -1.14 -28.80
C GLY A 86 1.19 0.26 -28.75
N VAL A 87 1.56 0.72 -27.54
CA VAL A 87 2.04 2.09 -27.25
C VAL A 87 3.22 2.11 -26.27
N GLY A 88 3.85 3.28 -26.11
CA GLY A 88 4.99 3.50 -25.23
C GLY A 88 6.33 3.06 -25.85
N GLU A 89 7.42 3.22 -25.08
CA GLU A 89 8.78 2.95 -25.54
C GLU A 89 8.94 1.57 -26.21
N PRO A 90 9.74 1.45 -27.29
CA PRO A 90 10.06 0.17 -27.90
C PRO A 90 10.69 -0.82 -26.92
N MET A 91 10.32 -2.10 -27.05
CA MET A 91 10.94 -3.20 -26.32
C MET A 91 12.42 -3.33 -26.72
N ARG A 92 13.29 -3.65 -25.75
CA ARG A 92 14.72 -3.81 -26.00
C ARG A 92 14.98 -4.94 -27.01
N ALA A 93 16.02 -4.78 -27.82
CA ALA A 93 16.42 -5.75 -28.84
C ALA A 93 16.63 -7.18 -28.30
N SER A 94 17.05 -7.35 -27.04
CA SER A 94 17.15 -8.65 -26.36
C SER A 94 15.79 -9.34 -26.19
N VAL A 95 14.74 -8.58 -25.83
CA VAL A 95 13.36 -9.06 -25.70
C VAL A 95 12.82 -9.44 -27.08
N VAL A 96 12.98 -8.58 -28.09
CA VAL A 96 12.45 -8.85 -29.44
C VAL A 96 13.15 -10.03 -30.11
N ARG A 97 14.46 -10.23 -29.88
CA ARG A 97 15.17 -11.46 -30.30
C ARG A 97 14.58 -12.73 -29.66
N LEU A 98 14.24 -12.68 -28.37
CA LEU A 98 13.54 -13.78 -27.72
C LEU A 98 12.14 -13.97 -28.32
N MET A 99 11.37 -12.91 -28.57
CA MET A 99 10.02 -13.01 -29.16
C MET A 99 10.04 -13.73 -30.52
N LEU A 100 10.96 -13.34 -31.41
CA LEU A 100 11.17 -14.01 -32.70
C LEU A 100 11.53 -15.48 -32.50
N ALA A 101 12.50 -15.80 -31.63
CA ALA A 101 12.96 -17.17 -31.40
C ALA A 101 11.91 -18.07 -30.73
N LEU A 102 11.13 -17.55 -29.80
CA LEU A 102 10.03 -18.27 -29.15
C LEU A 102 8.86 -18.49 -30.11
N LYS A 103 8.55 -17.53 -31.00
CA LYS A 103 7.53 -17.72 -32.03
C LYS A 103 7.97 -18.76 -33.06
N VAL A 104 9.25 -18.76 -33.48
CA VAL A 104 9.85 -19.85 -34.27
C VAL A 104 9.69 -21.20 -33.57
N SER A 105 10.08 -21.32 -32.29
CA SER A 105 9.96 -22.57 -31.51
C SER A 105 8.51 -23.07 -31.42
N SER A 106 7.56 -22.20 -31.07
CA SER A 106 6.14 -22.53 -30.94
C SER A 106 5.52 -22.98 -32.26
N LEU A 107 5.70 -22.21 -33.34
CA LEU A 107 5.14 -22.54 -34.67
C LEU A 107 5.73 -23.84 -35.21
N ALA A 108 7.05 -24.04 -35.02
CA ALA A 108 7.77 -25.21 -35.52
C ALA A 108 7.42 -26.51 -34.79
N ARG A 109 6.67 -26.49 -33.69
CA ARG A 109 6.11 -27.71 -33.08
C ARG A 109 5.06 -28.38 -33.97
N GLY A 110 4.55 -27.72 -35.01
CA GLY A 110 3.64 -28.34 -36.00
C GLY A 110 2.17 -28.43 -35.58
N TYR A 111 1.73 -27.56 -34.65
CA TYR A 111 0.32 -27.49 -34.21
C TYR A 111 -0.36 -26.17 -34.60
N SER A 112 0.34 -25.31 -35.35
CA SER A 112 -0.13 -23.96 -35.70
C SER A 112 -0.67 -23.80 -37.12
N GLY A 113 -0.35 -24.72 -38.03
CA GLY A 113 -0.87 -24.69 -39.40
C GLY A 113 -0.30 -23.61 -40.32
N VAL A 114 0.85 -23.02 -39.98
CA VAL A 114 1.54 -22.03 -40.81
C VAL A 114 2.41 -22.69 -41.88
N ARG A 115 2.55 -22.06 -43.05
CA ARG A 115 3.46 -22.56 -44.10
C ARG A 115 4.93 -22.41 -43.65
N PRO A 116 5.86 -23.27 -44.13
CA PRO A 116 7.29 -23.18 -43.80
C PRO A 116 7.88 -21.78 -43.97
N VAL A 117 7.49 -21.05 -45.02
CA VAL A 117 7.95 -19.68 -45.33
C VAL A 117 7.74 -18.67 -44.18
N VAL A 118 6.72 -18.85 -43.34
CA VAL A 118 6.50 -18.00 -42.16
C VAL A 118 7.64 -18.16 -41.15
N ILE A 119 8.06 -19.41 -40.91
CA ILE A 119 9.14 -19.76 -39.99
C ILE A 119 10.50 -19.40 -40.61
N GLU A 120 10.67 -19.61 -41.92
CA GLU A 120 11.86 -19.21 -42.67
C GLU A 120 12.08 -17.70 -42.64
N THR A 121 11.04 -16.87 -42.83
CA THR A 121 11.15 -15.41 -42.71
C THR A 121 11.48 -14.96 -41.29
N LEU A 122 10.86 -15.55 -40.26
CA LEU A 122 11.21 -15.27 -38.85
C LEU A 122 12.68 -15.59 -38.56
N ILE A 123 13.18 -16.73 -39.04
CA ILE A 123 14.59 -17.13 -38.90
C ILE A 123 15.50 -16.19 -39.70
N ALA A 124 15.15 -15.80 -40.93
CA ALA A 124 15.93 -14.89 -41.76
C ALA A 124 16.08 -13.50 -41.10
N VAL A 125 14.99 -12.95 -40.56
CA VAL A 125 14.97 -11.67 -39.84
C VAL A 125 15.85 -11.73 -38.58
N LEU A 126 15.73 -12.81 -37.79
CA LEU A 126 16.55 -13.03 -36.60
C LEU A 126 18.04 -13.22 -36.95
N ASN A 127 18.36 -13.91 -38.05
CA ASN A 127 19.73 -14.17 -38.52
C ASN A 127 20.40 -12.95 -39.15
N ALA A 128 19.63 -12.06 -39.77
CA ALA A 128 20.08 -10.74 -40.21
C ALA A 128 20.25 -9.75 -39.03
N GLY A 129 19.90 -10.16 -37.80
CA GLY A 129 20.01 -9.33 -36.60
C GLY A 129 18.96 -8.21 -36.51
N LEU A 130 17.94 -8.26 -37.35
CA LEU A 130 16.94 -7.20 -37.48
C LEU A 130 15.95 -7.22 -36.30
N ILE A 131 15.64 -6.04 -35.78
CA ILE A 131 14.77 -5.85 -34.61
C ILE A 131 13.50 -5.10 -35.02
N PRO A 132 12.35 -5.77 -35.19
CA PRO A 132 11.05 -5.10 -35.36
C PRO A 132 10.81 -4.06 -34.25
N GLU A 133 10.25 -2.91 -34.60
CA GLU A 133 9.88 -1.89 -33.62
C GLU A 133 8.57 -2.30 -32.92
N VAL A 134 8.69 -2.78 -31.68
CA VAL A 134 7.58 -3.32 -30.90
C VAL A 134 7.35 -2.45 -29.66
N PRO A 135 6.26 -1.66 -29.57
CA PRO A 135 5.93 -0.89 -28.37
C PRO A 135 5.70 -1.78 -27.14
N SER A 136 6.14 -1.31 -25.96
CA SER A 136 6.18 -2.11 -24.73
C SER A 136 4.85 -2.26 -23.97
N GLN A 137 3.77 -1.57 -24.38
CA GLN A 137 2.48 -1.56 -23.67
C GLN A 137 1.31 -1.86 -24.61
N GLY A 138 0.19 -2.36 -24.08
CA GLY A 138 -1.05 -2.63 -24.84
C GLY A 138 -1.46 -4.10 -24.94
N SER A 139 -0.67 -5.04 -24.43
CA SER A 139 -1.12 -6.43 -24.19
C SER A 139 -1.64 -6.61 -22.77
N VAL A 140 -2.70 -7.41 -22.64
CA VAL A 140 -3.30 -7.89 -21.39
C VAL A 140 -3.04 -9.39 -21.15
N GLY A 141 -2.31 -10.08 -22.04
CA GLY A 141 -2.05 -11.52 -21.93
C GLY A 141 -3.33 -12.39 -21.92
N ALA A 142 -4.36 -11.97 -22.68
CA ALA A 142 -5.67 -12.61 -22.79
C ALA A 142 -5.65 -13.68 -23.89
N SER A 143 -6.14 -13.35 -25.10
CA SER A 143 -5.95 -14.11 -26.35
C SER A 143 -4.49 -14.08 -26.86
N GLY A 144 -3.52 -14.11 -25.94
CA GLY A 144 -2.10 -13.92 -26.20
C GLY A 144 -1.67 -12.46 -26.24
N ASP A 145 -0.42 -12.24 -26.63
CA ASP A 145 0.23 -10.94 -26.70
C ASP A 145 -0.07 -10.21 -28.02
N LEU A 146 -1.36 -10.11 -28.35
CA LEU A 146 -1.87 -9.66 -29.65
C LEU A 146 -1.19 -8.39 -30.17
N ALA A 147 -1.16 -7.32 -29.37
CA ALA A 147 -0.68 -6.01 -29.80
C ALA A 147 0.83 -5.94 -30.12
N PRO A 148 1.75 -6.37 -29.23
CA PRO A 148 3.18 -6.38 -29.55
C PRO A 148 3.55 -7.42 -30.61
N LEU A 149 2.85 -8.57 -30.69
CA LEU A 149 3.09 -9.54 -31.75
C LEU A 149 2.52 -9.08 -33.11
N ALA A 150 1.46 -8.27 -33.13
CA ALA A 150 0.97 -7.61 -34.34
C ALA A 150 2.00 -6.59 -34.86
N HIS A 151 2.54 -5.72 -34.00
CA HIS A 151 3.63 -4.80 -34.38
C HIS A 151 4.87 -5.54 -34.90
N MET A 152 5.29 -6.64 -34.23
CA MET A 152 6.35 -7.51 -34.72
C MET A 152 6.04 -8.07 -36.11
N THR A 153 4.80 -8.48 -36.36
CA THR A 153 4.35 -9.08 -37.63
C THR A 153 4.19 -8.06 -38.75
N LEU A 154 3.78 -6.83 -38.43
CA LEU A 154 3.68 -5.72 -39.36
C LEU A 154 5.02 -5.50 -40.09
N ALA A 155 6.11 -5.50 -39.31
CA ALA A 155 7.47 -5.43 -39.82
C ALA A 155 7.84 -6.60 -40.75
N LEU A 156 7.35 -7.82 -40.50
CA LEU A 156 7.60 -9.00 -41.35
C LEU A 156 6.85 -8.90 -42.70
N ILE A 157 5.66 -8.30 -42.73
CA ILE A 157 4.90 -8.07 -43.98
C ILE A 157 5.36 -6.82 -44.75
N GLY A 158 6.39 -6.12 -44.25
CA GLY A 158 7.00 -4.95 -44.91
C GLY A 158 6.35 -3.60 -44.57
N GLU A 159 5.40 -3.57 -43.64
CA GLU A 159 4.77 -2.37 -43.09
C GLU A 159 5.37 -2.00 -41.73
N GLY A 160 5.12 -0.80 -41.21
CA GLY A 160 5.76 -0.34 -39.97
C GLY A 160 7.29 -0.20 -40.09
N SER A 161 8.02 -0.54 -39.03
CA SER A 161 9.44 -0.21 -38.86
C SER A 161 10.28 -1.31 -38.18
N PHE A 162 11.59 -1.24 -38.39
CA PHE A 162 12.61 -1.87 -37.56
C PHE A 162 13.44 -0.80 -36.85
N VAL A 163 14.04 -1.14 -35.71
CA VAL A 163 15.03 -0.31 -35.01
C VAL A 163 16.42 -0.59 -35.58
N VAL A 164 17.05 0.42 -36.17
CA VAL A 164 18.42 0.37 -36.71
C VAL A 164 19.22 1.51 -36.09
N ASP A 165 20.34 1.20 -35.44
CA ASP A 165 21.19 2.18 -34.71
C ASP A 165 20.41 3.12 -33.76
N GLY A 166 19.33 2.61 -33.16
CA GLY A 166 18.44 3.35 -32.26
C GLY A 166 17.40 4.24 -32.95
N GLN A 167 17.29 4.20 -34.28
CA GLN A 167 16.31 4.95 -35.08
C GLN A 167 15.24 4.02 -35.66
N SER A 168 14.01 4.52 -35.79
CA SER A 168 12.93 3.86 -36.51
C SER A 168 13.16 3.96 -38.02
N VAL A 169 13.24 2.81 -38.72
CA VAL A 169 13.46 2.74 -40.17
C VAL A 169 12.37 1.88 -40.84
N PRO A 170 11.68 2.39 -41.89
CA PRO A 170 10.56 1.67 -42.51
C PRO A 170 10.90 0.27 -43.00
N ALA A 171 10.05 -0.70 -42.66
CA ALA A 171 10.29 -2.13 -42.83
C ALA A 171 10.58 -2.55 -44.28
N SER A 172 9.83 -2.01 -45.24
CA SER A 172 10.07 -2.24 -46.68
C SER A 172 11.49 -1.91 -47.14
N LYS A 173 12.15 -0.89 -46.54
CA LYS A 173 13.55 -0.55 -46.84
C LYS A 173 14.51 -1.56 -46.20
N VAL A 174 14.29 -1.89 -44.93
CA VAL A 174 15.19 -2.74 -44.13
C VAL A 174 15.19 -4.19 -44.64
N LEU A 175 14.02 -4.75 -44.94
CA LEU A 175 13.90 -6.08 -45.55
C LEU A 175 14.56 -6.14 -46.93
N SER A 176 14.29 -5.15 -47.79
CA SER A 176 14.87 -5.05 -49.14
C SER A 176 16.41 -4.96 -49.11
N ALA A 177 16.96 -4.09 -48.24
CA ALA A 177 18.41 -3.98 -48.03
C ALA A 177 19.05 -5.27 -47.48
N SER A 178 18.28 -6.09 -46.77
CA SER A 178 18.71 -7.38 -46.21
C SER A 178 18.47 -8.57 -47.15
N GLY A 179 17.91 -8.35 -48.35
CA GLY A 179 17.54 -9.41 -49.30
C GLY A 179 16.34 -10.27 -48.88
N ILE A 180 15.62 -9.87 -47.82
CA ILE A 180 14.46 -10.60 -47.28
C ILE A 180 13.20 -10.11 -48.02
N LYS A 181 12.38 -11.04 -48.52
CA LYS A 181 11.09 -10.71 -49.13
C LYS A 181 10.04 -10.48 -48.02
N PRO A 182 9.20 -9.43 -48.12
CA PRO A 182 8.05 -9.25 -47.23
C PRO A 182 7.13 -10.48 -47.24
N LEU A 183 6.62 -10.85 -46.06
CA LEU A 183 5.79 -12.03 -45.88
C LEU A 183 4.35 -11.80 -46.38
N ALA A 184 3.93 -12.54 -47.41
CA ALA A 184 2.54 -12.55 -47.86
C ALA A 184 1.73 -13.62 -47.10
N LEU A 185 0.82 -13.20 -46.22
CA LEU A 185 0.06 -14.08 -45.32
C LEU A 185 -1.06 -14.85 -46.04
N ALA A 186 -1.27 -16.10 -45.64
CA ALA A 186 -2.40 -16.96 -46.02
C ALA A 186 -3.31 -17.26 -44.81
N ALA A 187 -4.42 -17.97 -45.02
CA ALA A 187 -5.42 -18.27 -43.97
C ALA A 187 -4.78 -18.78 -42.66
N LYS A 188 -5.33 -18.36 -41.52
CA LYS A 188 -4.81 -18.54 -40.14
C LYS A 188 -3.47 -17.87 -39.81
N GLU A 189 -2.59 -17.61 -40.78
CA GLU A 189 -1.20 -17.22 -40.47
C GLU A 189 -1.07 -15.88 -39.73
N GLY A 190 -1.96 -14.91 -40.01
CA GLY A 190 -2.01 -13.66 -39.26
C GLY A 190 -2.36 -13.90 -37.79
N LEU A 191 -3.35 -14.77 -37.53
CA LEU A 191 -3.73 -15.16 -36.18
C LEU A 191 -2.61 -15.93 -35.48
N ALA A 192 -2.01 -16.93 -36.13
CA ALA A 192 -0.94 -17.75 -35.53
C ALA A 192 0.33 -16.95 -35.19
N LEU A 193 0.60 -15.86 -35.91
CA LEU A 193 1.69 -14.93 -35.60
C LEU A 193 1.38 -14.05 -34.38
N ILE A 194 0.13 -13.62 -34.16
CA ILE A 194 -0.23 -12.70 -33.05
C ILE A 194 -0.78 -13.38 -31.80
N ASN A 195 -1.34 -14.58 -31.94
CA ASN A 195 -1.90 -15.37 -30.83
C ASN A 195 -0.79 -16.13 -30.11
N GLY A 196 -0.80 -16.13 -28.77
CA GLY A 196 0.23 -16.75 -27.92
C GLY A 196 1.09 -15.78 -27.10
N THR A 197 1.87 -16.37 -26.19
CA THR A 197 2.42 -15.74 -24.97
C THR A 197 3.86 -15.23 -25.12
N GLN A 198 4.34 -15.05 -26.35
CA GLN A 198 5.77 -14.86 -26.62
C GLN A 198 6.33 -13.50 -26.16
N ALA A 199 5.55 -12.43 -26.04
CA ALA A 199 6.03 -11.14 -25.58
C ALA A 199 6.18 -11.12 -24.05
N SER A 200 5.14 -11.57 -23.34
CA SER A 200 5.13 -11.73 -21.89
C SER A 200 6.23 -12.68 -21.41
N THR A 201 6.39 -13.82 -22.08
CA THR A 201 7.46 -14.79 -21.79
C THR A 201 8.85 -14.21 -22.06
N SER A 202 9.03 -13.45 -23.14
CA SER A 202 10.32 -12.82 -23.47
C SER A 202 10.70 -11.72 -22.49
N LEU A 203 9.74 -10.92 -22.02
CA LEU A 203 9.96 -9.92 -20.98
C LEU A 203 10.36 -10.58 -19.65
N ALA A 204 9.69 -11.67 -19.25
CA ALA A 204 9.98 -12.38 -18.02
C ALA A 204 11.34 -13.11 -18.08
N LEU A 205 11.67 -13.73 -19.22
CA LEU A 205 12.98 -14.33 -19.46
C LEU A 205 14.11 -13.28 -19.51
N HIS A 206 13.88 -12.13 -20.14
CA HIS A 206 14.82 -11.01 -20.11
C HIS A 206 15.07 -10.55 -18.67
N ALA A 207 14.01 -10.31 -17.89
CA ALA A 207 14.12 -9.98 -16.47
C ALA A 207 14.86 -11.07 -15.66
N LEU A 208 14.65 -12.36 -15.95
CA LEU A 208 15.34 -13.47 -15.28
C LEU A 208 16.83 -13.53 -15.62
N ILE A 209 17.17 -13.35 -16.89
CA ILE A 209 18.55 -13.35 -17.40
C ILE A 209 19.32 -12.15 -16.84
N ASP A 210 18.70 -10.96 -16.86
CA ASP A 210 19.26 -9.74 -16.31
C ASP A 210 19.34 -9.81 -14.77
N PHE A 211 18.37 -10.44 -14.07
CA PHE A 211 18.39 -10.54 -12.60
C PHE A 211 19.31 -11.62 -12.01
N GLN A 212 19.67 -12.67 -12.74
CA GLN A 212 20.60 -13.68 -12.20
C GLN A 212 21.90 -13.03 -11.67
N PRO A 213 22.64 -12.22 -12.45
CA PRO A 213 23.88 -11.63 -11.97
C PRO A 213 23.69 -10.38 -11.11
N VAL A 214 22.46 -9.86 -11.08
CA VAL A 214 22.03 -8.94 -10.04
C VAL A 214 22.10 -9.71 -8.72
N TYR A 215 21.37 -10.82 -8.59
CA TYR A 215 21.41 -11.69 -7.42
C TYR A 215 22.83 -12.12 -7.02
N GLU A 216 23.67 -12.59 -7.97
CA GLU A 216 25.05 -13.02 -7.69
C GLU A 216 25.89 -11.93 -6.99
N ALA A 217 25.78 -10.68 -7.45
CA ALA A 217 26.49 -9.55 -6.83
C ALA A 217 25.96 -9.15 -5.45
N ALA A 218 24.68 -9.38 -5.13
CA ALA A 218 24.15 -9.16 -3.78
C ALA A 218 24.67 -10.18 -2.75
N VAL A 219 25.15 -11.34 -3.22
CA VAL A 219 25.87 -12.31 -2.39
C VAL A 219 27.31 -11.83 -2.14
N VAL A 220 28.00 -11.32 -3.17
CA VAL A 220 29.36 -10.76 -3.03
C VAL A 220 29.40 -9.50 -2.15
N SER A 221 28.52 -8.52 -2.40
CA SER A 221 28.44 -7.31 -1.56
C SER A 221 28.00 -7.62 -0.14
N GLY A 222 27.10 -8.59 0.05
CA GLY A 222 26.68 -9.05 1.36
C GLY A 222 27.76 -9.77 2.17
N ALA A 223 28.72 -10.40 1.48
CA ALA A 223 29.92 -10.95 2.09
C ALA A 223 30.91 -9.83 2.47
N LEU A 224 31.13 -8.84 1.59
CA LEU A 224 31.91 -7.63 1.91
C LEU A 224 31.32 -6.86 3.11
N SER A 225 29.98 -6.75 3.20
CA SER A 225 29.31 -6.08 4.33
C SER A 225 29.45 -6.84 5.65
N LEU A 226 29.53 -8.18 5.61
CA LEU A 226 29.87 -8.97 6.80
C LEU A 226 31.30 -8.64 7.25
N GLU A 227 32.26 -8.69 6.32
CA GLU A 227 33.68 -8.44 6.59
C GLU A 227 33.92 -7.01 7.10
N ALA A 228 33.32 -6.00 6.46
CA ALA A 228 33.36 -4.61 6.89
C ALA A 228 32.86 -4.41 8.33
N ALA A 229 31.77 -5.11 8.70
CA ALA A 229 31.23 -5.08 10.06
C ALA A 229 31.93 -6.04 11.04
N LYS A 230 32.96 -6.79 10.60
CA LYS A 230 33.55 -7.92 11.34
C LYS A 230 32.47 -8.89 11.85
N GLY A 231 31.59 -9.35 10.98
CA GLY A 231 30.48 -10.23 11.35
C GLY A 231 30.87 -11.72 11.41
N SER A 232 30.03 -12.52 12.07
CA SER A 232 30.28 -13.95 12.25
C SER A 232 29.89 -14.78 11.02
N ASP A 233 30.76 -15.72 10.62
CA ASP A 233 30.51 -16.74 9.59
C ASP A 233 29.82 -18.01 10.14
N ALA A 234 29.80 -18.19 11.46
CA ALA A 234 29.15 -19.32 12.14
C ALA A 234 27.66 -19.54 11.74
N PRO A 235 26.85 -18.50 11.43
CA PRO A 235 25.50 -18.68 10.88
C PRO A 235 25.43 -19.36 9.51
N PHE A 236 26.56 -19.54 8.82
CA PHE A 236 26.68 -20.15 7.49
C PHE A 236 27.18 -21.61 7.53
N ASP A 237 27.30 -22.18 8.72
CA ASP A 237 27.67 -23.58 8.95
C ASP A 237 26.72 -24.54 8.22
N PRO A 238 27.24 -25.52 7.44
CA PRO A 238 26.40 -26.37 6.61
C PRO A 238 25.36 -27.17 7.40
N ARG A 239 25.59 -27.46 8.68
CA ARG A 239 24.67 -28.20 9.57
C ARG A 239 23.40 -27.39 9.87
N ILE A 240 23.53 -26.07 10.03
CA ILE A 240 22.40 -25.15 10.27
C ILE A 240 21.45 -25.14 9.07
N HIS A 241 21.97 -25.31 7.86
CA HIS A 241 21.19 -25.30 6.63
C HIS A 241 20.66 -26.69 6.29
N ALA A 242 21.46 -27.74 6.49
CA ALA A 242 21.04 -29.13 6.30
C ALA A 242 19.86 -29.50 7.22
N VAL A 243 19.89 -29.09 8.50
CA VAL A 243 18.77 -29.36 9.45
C VAL A 243 17.49 -28.57 9.12
N ARG A 244 17.58 -27.51 8.31
CA ARG A 244 16.42 -26.74 7.83
C ARG A 244 15.94 -27.14 6.42
N GLY A 245 16.77 -27.79 5.61
CA GLY A 245 16.39 -28.49 4.39
C GLY A 245 16.11 -27.65 3.13
N HIS A 246 16.12 -26.31 3.18
CA HIS A 246 15.83 -25.48 2.00
C HIS A 246 17.02 -25.45 1.00
N PRO A 247 16.88 -25.92 -0.27
CA PRO A 247 17.99 -26.05 -1.22
C PRO A 247 18.68 -24.73 -1.57
N GLY A 248 17.94 -23.63 -1.70
CA GLY A 248 18.46 -22.30 -1.97
C GLY A 248 19.25 -21.76 -0.79
N GLN A 249 18.76 -21.94 0.44
CA GLN A 249 19.50 -21.57 1.64
C GLN A 249 20.82 -22.34 1.77
N ILE A 250 20.81 -23.65 1.49
CA ILE A 250 22.01 -24.50 1.52
C ILE A 250 23.03 -24.03 0.46
N ALA A 251 22.57 -23.76 -0.76
CA ALA A 251 23.42 -23.27 -1.85
C ALA A 251 24.03 -21.89 -1.53
N THR A 252 23.21 -20.92 -1.13
CA THR A 252 23.67 -19.55 -0.85
C THR A 252 24.60 -19.50 0.38
N ALA A 253 24.37 -20.32 1.41
CA ALA A 253 25.31 -20.47 2.52
C ALA A 253 26.67 -21.04 2.09
N ALA A 254 26.69 -22.01 1.17
CA ALA A 254 27.92 -22.54 0.62
C ALA A 254 28.69 -21.46 -0.16
N CYS A 255 28.00 -20.61 -0.92
CA CYS A 255 28.59 -19.43 -1.58
C CYS A 255 29.20 -18.46 -0.56
N TYR A 256 28.48 -18.10 0.51
CA TYR A 256 29.02 -17.22 1.56
C TYR A 256 30.27 -17.79 2.24
N ARG A 257 30.28 -19.09 2.60
CA ARG A 257 31.50 -19.71 3.17
C ARG A 257 32.67 -19.72 2.20
N ALA A 258 32.43 -19.99 0.91
CA ALA A 258 33.48 -19.98 -0.10
C ALA A 258 34.07 -18.56 -0.30
N LEU A 259 33.23 -17.52 -0.24
CA LEU A 259 33.68 -16.12 -0.31
C LEU A 259 34.45 -15.66 0.93
N LEU A 260 34.27 -16.29 2.10
CA LEU A 260 34.89 -15.87 3.38
C LEU A 260 36.12 -16.70 3.77
N HIS A 261 36.54 -17.65 2.92
CA HIS A 261 37.68 -18.54 3.18
C HIS A 261 38.98 -17.76 3.43
N ASP A 262 39.75 -18.18 4.44
CA ASP A 262 41.03 -17.59 4.88
C ASP A 262 41.05 -16.06 5.13
N SER A 263 39.90 -15.43 5.42
CA SER A 263 39.89 -14.01 5.79
C SER A 263 40.65 -13.72 7.08
N ALA A 264 41.66 -12.84 7.00
CA ALA A 264 42.37 -12.33 8.17
C ALA A 264 41.51 -11.35 8.99
N ILE A 265 40.57 -10.64 8.36
CA ILE A 265 39.54 -9.86 9.05
C ILE A 265 38.67 -10.78 9.92
N ARG A 266 38.23 -11.93 9.40
CA ARG A 266 37.48 -12.92 10.18
C ARG A 266 38.32 -13.50 11.31
N ALA A 267 39.55 -13.92 11.01
CA ALA A 267 40.49 -14.44 12.01
C ALA A 267 40.72 -13.46 13.18
N SER A 268 40.77 -12.15 12.89
CA SER A 268 41.05 -11.10 13.90
C SER A 268 40.03 -11.00 15.04
N HIS A 269 38.84 -11.61 14.92
CA HIS A 269 37.78 -11.54 15.93
C HIS A 269 37.15 -12.92 16.27
N LEU A 270 37.87 -14.03 16.02
CA LEU A 270 37.45 -15.37 16.45
C LEU A 270 37.53 -15.58 17.99
N LYS A 271 38.20 -14.70 18.72
CA LYS A 271 38.38 -14.74 20.17
C LYS A 271 38.27 -13.33 20.74
N GLY A 272 37.60 -13.17 21.88
CA GLY A 272 37.46 -11.88 22.56
C GLY A 272 36.46 -10.91 21.94
N ASP A 273 35.64 -11.36 20.98
CA ASP A 273 34.47 -10.60 20.52
C ASP A 273 33.34 -10.70 21.55
N ASP A 274 32.80 -9.56 21.96
CA ASP A 274 31.69 -9.41 22.90
C ASP A 274 30.31 -9.56 22.21
N ARG A 275 30.27 -9.57 20.88
CA ARG A 275 29.03 -9.69 20.11
C ARG A 275 28.55 -11.14 20.04
N VAL A 276 27.50 -11.44 20.80
CA VAL A 276 26.88 -12.77 20.85
C VAL A 276 26.17 -13.15 19.54
N GLN A 277 25.62 -12.17 18.80
CA GLN A 277 24.95 -12.37 17.50
C GLN A 277 25.02 -11.14 16.61
N ASP A 278 25.17 -11.36 15.30
CA ASP A 278 25.01 -10.30 14.28
C ASP A 278 23.53 -9.94 14.02
N PRO A 279 23.26 -8.71 13.54
CA PRO A 279 21.96 -8.29 13.03
C PRO A 279 21.45 -9.20 11.89
N TYR A 280 20.13 -9.29 11.73
CA TYR A 280 19.52 -10.24 10.77
C TYR A 280 19.88 -9.93 9.31
N CYS A 281 20.19 -8.67 8.96
CA CYS A 281 20.64 -8.32 7.61
C CYS A 281 22.00 -8.96 7.25
N LEU A 282 22.82 -9.33 8.24
CA LEU A 282 24.03 -10.15 8.08
C LEU A 282 23.76 -11.64 8.35
N ARG A 283 23.14 -11.94 9.51
CA ARG A 283 22.98 -13.30 10.03
C ARG A 283 21.98 -14.16 9.28
N CYS A 284 20.95 -13.54 8.68
CA CYS A 284 19.88 -14.24 7.96
C CYS A 284 20.05 -14.17 6.44
N GLN A 285 21.25 -13.83 5.95
CA GLN A 285 21.52 -13.74 4.51
C GLN A 285 21.21 -15.03 3.75
N PRO A 286 21.68 -16.24 4.15
CA PRO A 286 21.28 -17.47 3.48
C PRO A 286 19.77 -17.74 3.50
N GLN A 287 19.07 -17.33 4.56
CA GLN A 287 17.64 -17.56 4.75
C GLN A 287 16.82 -16.74 3.74
N VAL A 288 17.14 -15.44 3.59
CA VAL A 288 16.41 -14.51 2.70
C VAL A 288 16.87 -14.67 1.26
N MET A 289 18.18 -14.59 1.01
CA MET A 289 18.76 -14.75 -0.33
C MET A 289 18.50 -16.16 -0.87
N GLY A 290 18.52 -17.19 -0.03
CA GLY A 290 18.21 -18.56 -0.42
C GLY A 290 16.74 -18.76 -0.79
N ALA A 291 15.80 -18.14 -0.07
CA ALA A 291 14.39 -18.14 -0.44
C ALA A 291 14.15 -17.46 -1.80
N CYS A 292 14.82 -16.32 -2.05
CA CYS A 292 14.79 -15.66 -3.35
C CYS A 292 15.34 -16.57 -4.47
N LEU A 293 16.42 -17.32 -4.21
CA LEU A 293 17.01 -18.25 -5.19
C LEU A 293 16.07 -19.43 -5.52
N ASP A 294 15.41 -20.03 -4.54
CA ASP A 294 14.41 -21.09 -4.81
C ASP A 294 13.18 -20.54 -5.53
N GLN A 295 12.76 -19.30 -5.25
CA GLN A 295 11.69 -18.64 -5.99
C GLN A 295 12.08 -18.40 -7.47
N LEU A 296 13.30 -17.91 -7.73
CA LEU A 296 13.83 -17.74 -9.09
C LEU A 296 13.96 -19.07 -9.83
N ARG A 297 14.35 -20.17 -9.15
CA ARG A 297 14.39 -21.52 -9.74
C ARG A 297 13.01 -21.97 -10.18
N TYR A 298 11.99 -21.84 -9.33
CA TYR A 298 10.60 -22.14 -9.70
C TYR A 298 10.14 -21.33 -10.92
N CYS A 299 10.37 -20.01 -10.93
CA CYS A 299 10.02 -19.16 -12.06
C CYS A 299 10.80 -19.53 -13.34
N THR A 300 12.06 -19.95 -13.20
CA THR A 300 12.87 -20.47 -14.32
C THR A 300 12.19 -21.70 -14.96
N GLU A 301 11.72 -22.65 -14.16
CA GLU A 301 11.04 -23.84 -14.71
C GLU A 301 9.72 -23.49 -15.41
N VAL A 302 8.92 -22.58 -14.84
CA VAL A 302 7.65 -22.15 -15.46
C VAL A 302 7.91 -21.46 -16.80
N LEU A 303 8.84 -20.50 -16.84
CA LEU A 303 9.19 -19.79 -18.08
C LEU A 303 9.88 -20.70 -19.11
N LEU A 304 10.61 -21.74 -18.68
CA LEU A 304 11.22 -22.72 -19.59
C LEU A 304 10.19 -23.69 -20.18
N ARG A 305 9.12 -24.03 -19.43
CA ARG A 305 7.97 -24.78 -19.98
C ARG A 305 7.23 -23.92 -21.01
N GLU A 306 6.97 -22.65 -20.68
CA GLU A 306 6.26 -21.71 -21.55
C GLU A 306 7.03 -21.41 -22.85
N ALA A 307 8.35 -21.20 -22.78
CA ALA A 307 9.24 -21.02 -23.92
C ALA A 307 9.24 -22.20 -24.92
N ASN A 308 8.68 -23.33 -24.51
CA ASN A 308 8.59 -24.59 -25.25
C ASN A 308 7.15 -25.04 -25.52
N ALA A 309 6.15 -24.26 -25.09
CA ALA A 309 4.73 -24.53 -25.28
C ALA A 309 4.27 -24.24 -26.73
N VAL A 310 3.04 -24.66 -27.06
CA VAL A 310 2.28 -24.11 -28.19
C VAL A 310 1.14 -23.30 -27.61
N THR A 311 1.16 -22.00 -27.85
CA THR A 311 0.22 -21.03 -27.25
C THR A 311 -0.67 -20.32 -28.27
N ASP A 312 -0.70 -20.82 -29.51
CA ASP A 312 -1.60 -20.41 -30.60
C ASP A 312 -3.00 -21.04 -30.48
N ASN A 313 -3.99 -20.49 -31.19
CA ASN A 313 -5.37 -20.97 -31.27
C ASN A 313 -6.03 -20.61 -32.62
N PRO A 314 -6.80 -21.51 -33.26
CA PRO A 314 -7.02 -22.91 -32.88
C PRO A 314 -5.77 -23.75 -33.11
N LEU A 315 -5.68 -24.88 -32.39
CA LEU A 315 -4.63 -25.87 -32.58
C LEU A 315 -5.01 -26.85 -33.69
N VAL A 316 -4.01 -27.24 -34.47
CA VAL A 316 -4.08 -28.24 -35.54
C VAL A 316 -3.44 -29.52 -35.03
N PHE A 317 -4.13 -30.65 -35.13
CA PHE A 317 -3.61 -31.97 -34.76
C PHE A 317 -3.37 -32.81 -36.03
N PRO A 318 -2.10 -33.04 -36.44
CA PRO A 318 -1.82 -33.73 -37.70
C PRO A 318 -2.23 -35.20 -37.74
N ASP A 319 -2.30 -35.87 -36.60
CA ASP A 319 -2.51 -37.32 -36.49
C ASP A 319 -3.94 -37.77 -36.84
N ASP A 320 -4.94 -36.92 -36.54
CA ASP A 320 -6.37 -37.15 -36.84
C ASP A 320 -6.98 -36.07 -37.77
N GLY A 321 -6.26 -34.97 -38.01
CA GLY A 321 -6.71 -33.83 -38.80
C GLY A 321 -7.59 -32.84 -38.03
N ALA A 322 -7.70 -32.94 -36.70
CA ALA A 322 -8.58 -32.12 -35.90
C ALA A 322 -8.12 -30.65 -35.81
N LEU A 323 -9.11 -29.75 -35.72
CA LEU A 323 -8.95 -28.30 -35.58
C LEU A 323 -9.72 -27.87 -34.33
N ILE A 324 -9.00 -27.68 -33.22
CA ILE A 324 -9.58 -27.56 -31.87
C ILE A 324 -9.29 -26.17 -31.31
N SER A 325 -10.33 -25.44 -30.91
CA SER A 325 -10.17 -24.21 -30.14
C SER A 325 -9.96 -24.54 -28.66
N GLY A 326 -8.93 -23.94 -28.05
CA GLY A 326 -8.60 -24.01 -26.64
C GLY A 326 -8.24 -22.64 -26.07
N GLY A 327 -7.44 -22.63 -25.00
CA GLY A 327 -7.07 -21.41 -24.25
C GLY A 327 -5.58 -21.27 -23.95
N ASN A 328 -4.70 -22.00 -24.64
CA ASN A 328 -3.24 -22.01 -24.38
C ASN A 328 -2.57 -20.63 -24.53
N PHE A 329 -3.27 -19.65 -25.10
CA PHE A 329 -2.83 -18.27 -25.25
C PHE A 329 -2.85 -17.45 -23.93
N HIS A 330 -3.47 -17.96 -22.86
CA HIS A 330 -3.72 -17.19 -21.64
C HIS A 330 -2.51 -17.28 -20.69
N ALA A 331 -1.74 -16.20 -20.61
CA ALA A 331 -0.39 -16.16 -20.01
C ALA A 331 -0.33 -16.21 -18.46
N GLU A 332 -1.31 -16.84 -17.80
CA GLU A 332 -1.42 -16.90 -16.34
C GLU A 332 -0.17 -17.48 -15.62
N PRO A 333 0.45 -18.57 -16.11
CA PRO A 333 1.68 -19.08 -15.49
C PRO A 333 2.82 -18.07 -15.56
N VAL A 334 2.88 -17.27 -16.63
CA VAL A 334 3.89 -16.21 -16.82
C VAL A 334 3.63 -15.03 -15.89
N ALA A 335 2.37 -14.61 -15.73
CA ALA A 335 1.99 -13.55 -14.82
C ALA A 335 2.36 -13.91 -13.36
N LEU A 336 1.98 -15.10 -12.90
CA LEU A 336 2.30 -15.60 -11.57
C LEU A 336 3.81 -15.79 -11.36
N ALA A 337 4.55 -16.28 -12.36
CA ALA A 337 6.00 -16.39 -12.28
C ALA A 337 6.68 -15.01 -12.22
N ALA A 338 6.20 -14.03 -12.99
CA ALA A 338 6.71 -12.67 -12.97
C ALA A 338 6.41 -11.96 -11.64
N ASP A 339 5.20 -12.11 -11.10
CA ASP A 339 4.82 -11.55 -9.80
C ASP A 339 5.66 -12.15 -8.65
N ALA A 340 5.93 -13.45 -8.69
CA ALA A 340 6.83 -14.10 -7.75
C ALA A 340 8.30 -13.63 -7.90
N MET A 341 8.77 -13.34 -9.12
CA MET A 341 10.05 -12.69 -9.35
C MET A 341 10.07 -11.27 -8.75
N ALA A 342 9.00 -10.49 -8.90
CA ALA A 342 8.90 -9.12 -8.36
C ALA A 342 9.18 -9.09 -6.85
N VAL A 343 8.57 -10.02 -6.10
CA VAL A 343 8.79 -10.19 -4.66
C VAL A 343 10.25 -10.57 -4.34
N ALA A 344 10.82 -11.54 -5.06
CA ALA A 344 12.22 -11.95 -4.87
C ALA A 344 13.22 -10.83 -5.19
N ILE A 345 12.95 -10.02 -6.22
CA ILE A 345 13.74 -8.84 -6.58
C ILE A 345 13.68 -7.78 -5.47
N ALA A 346 12.48 -7.51 -4.94
CA ALA A 346 12.28 -6.54 -3.85
C ALA A 346 13.04 -6.94 -2.57
N GLU A 347 12.95 -8.19 -2.15
CA GLU A 347 13.60 -8.69 -0.92
C GLU A 347 15.14 -8.64 -0.99
N VAL A 348 15.73 -8.92 -2.16
CA VAL A 348 17.19 -8.79 -2.38
C VAL A 348 17.64 -7.33 -2.21
N GLY A 349 16.84 -6.35 -2.66
CA GLY A 349 17.10 -4.93 -2.41
C GLY A 349 16.92 -4.56 -0.94
N ALA A 350 15.85 -5.03 -0.31
CA ALA A 350 15.52 -4.72 1.08
C ALA A 350 16.59 -5.21 2.08
N ILE A 351 17.07 -6.46 1.96
CA ILE A 351 18.11 -6.97 2.87
C ILE A 351 19.44 -6.22 2.69
N ALA A 352 19.80 -5.84 1.46
CA ALA A 352 21.02 -5.10 1.20
C ALA A 352 20.96 -3.65 1.69
N GLU A 353 19.82 -2.97 1.52
CA GLU A 353 19.60 -1.64 2.08
C GLU A 353 19.71 -1.67 3.63
N ARG A 354 19.22 -2.73 4.27
CA ARG A 354 19.43 -2.97 5.71
C ARG A 354 20.88 -3.27 6.09
N ARG A 355 21.74 -3.72 5.17
CA ARG A 355 23.20 -3.84 5.40
C ARG A 355 23.90 -2.49 5.24
N ILE A 356 23.53 -1.67 4.25
CA ILE A 356 24.02 -0.28 4.11
C ILE A 356 23.69 0.52 5.37
N ALA A 357 22.42 0.48 5.81
CA ALA A 357 21.94 1.16 7.02
C ALA A 357 22.72 0.73 8.28
N MET A 358 23.15 -0.53 8.35
CA MET A 358 23.94 -1.07 9.45
C MET A 358 25.40 -0.61 9.38
N LEU A 359 26.03 -0.58 8.20
CA LEU A 359 27.44 -0.16 8.06
C LEU A 359 27.66 1.29 8.47
N ILE A 360 26.73 2.20 8.16
CA ILE A 360 26.85 3.62 8.51
C ILE A 360 26.60 3.94 10.00
N ASP A 361 26.00 3.01 10.75
CA ASP A 361 25.65 3.17 12.16
C ASP A 361 26.78 2.67 13.07
N THR A 362 27.46 3.60 13.74
CA THR A 362 28.60 3.32 14.63
C THR A 362 28.26 2.38 15.78
N SER A 363 26.99 2.37 16.23
CA SER A 363 26.54 1.53 17.34
C SER A 363 26.46 0.05 16.96
N VAL A 364 26.42 -0.25 15.65
CA VAL A 364 26.30 -1.62 15.12
C VAL A 364 27.56 -2.05 14.36
N SER A 365 28.07 -1.23 13.44
CA SER A 365 29.23 -1.58 12.61
C SER A 365 30.57 -1.43 13.32
N ARG A 366 30.64 -0.58 14.34
CA ARG A 366 31.90 -0.14 15.02
C ARG A 366 32.90 0.56 14.08
N LEU A 367 32.45 0.99 12.90
CA LEU A 367 33.20 1.81 11.95
C LEU A 367 32.96 3.31 12.24
N PRO A 368 33.70 4.24 11.62
CA PRO A 368 33.39 5.67 11.68
C PRO A 368 31.99 6.00 11.16
N ALA A 369 31.34 7.01 11.77
CA ALA A 369 29.98 7.41 11.41
C ALA A 369 29.86 7.73 9.92
N PHE A 370 28.84 7.18 9.26
CA PHE A 370 28.63 7.35 7.81
C PHE A 370 29.85 6.97 6.94
N LEU A 371 30.77 6.18 7.47
CA LEU A 371 31.98 5.70 6.80
C LEU A 371 32.91 6.82 6.30
N CYS A 372 32.87 8.01 6.90
CA CYS A 372 33.77 9.12 6.58
C CYS A 372 34.97 9.23 7.56
N VAL A 373 36.04 9.87 7.10
CA VAL A 373 37.04 10.48 7.98
C VAL A 373 36.48 11.83 8.42
N GLY A 374 36.73 12.27 9.66
CA GLY A 374 36.27 13.60 10.14
C GLY A 374 34.74 13.80 10.13
N PRO A 375 33.94 12.91 10.76
CA PRO A 375 32.49 13.07 10.84
C PRO A 375 32.10 14.40 11.49
N GLY A 376 31.12 15.07 10.89
CA GLY A 376 30.69 16.42 11.28
C GLY A 376 31.27 17.53 10.39
N LEU A 377 32.44 17.31 9.77
CA LEU A 377 32.87 18.06 8.58
C LEU A 377 32.45 17.32 7.30
N HIS A 378 32.56 15.98 7.31
CA HIS A 378 32.19 15.12 6.19
C HIS A 378 30.93 14.29 6.51
N SER A 379 30.07 14.14 5.50
CA SER A 379 28.79 13.42 5.53
C SER A 379 28.89 11.99 5.01
N GLY A 380 29.88 11.71 4.15
CA GLY A 380 30.15 10.40 3.57
C GLY A 380 28.93 9.71 2.97
N PHE A 381 28.69 8.47 3.42
CA PHE A 381 27.63 7.60 2.90
C PHE A 381 26.22 7.94 3.39
N MET A 382 26.04 8.96 4.25
CA MET A 382 24.74 9.34 4.84
C MET A 382 23.64 9.51 3.78
N ILE A 383 23.91 10.26 2.71
CA ILE A 383 22.91 10.54 1.67
C ILE A 383 22.84 9.42 0.61
N ALA A 384 23.93 8.68 0.39
CA ALA A 384 23.89 7.46 -0.44
C ALA A 384 22.98 6.39 0.18
N HIS A 385 22.95 6.27 1.51
CA HIS A 385 21.96 5.45 2.20
C HIS A 385 20.53 5.94 1.96
N VAL A 386 20.26 7.25 2.00
CA VAL A 386 18.93 7.81 1.66
C VAL A 386 18.51 7.44 0.24
N THR A 387 19.43 7.46 -0.74
CA THR A 387 19.18 6.94 -2.09
C THR A 387 18.79 5.46 -2.06
N ALA A 388 19.59 4.59 -1.42
CA ALA A 388 19.28 3.16 -1.32
C ALA A 388 17.93 2.89 -0.61
N ALA A 389 17.60 3.67 0.41
CA ALA A 389 16.34 3.58 1.15
C ALA A 389 15.11 3.96 0.31
N ALA A 390 15.24 4.95 -0.58
CA ALA A 390 14.21 5.23 -1.59
C ALA A 390 14.02 4.01 -2.49
N LEU A 391 15.09 3.54 -3.14
CA LEU A 391 15.07 2.42 -4.10
C LEU A 391 14.58 1.09 -3.50
N ALA A 392 14.78 0.86 -2.19
CA ALA A 392 14.22 -0.28 -1.48
C ALA A 392 12.72 -0.11 -1.20
N SER A 393 12.22 1.12 -1.07
CA SER A 393 10.80 1.41 -0.87
C SER A 393 10.02 1.39 -2.20
N GLU A 394 10.61 1.95 -3.24
CA GLU A 394 10.33 1.74 -4.67
C GLU A 394 9.76 0.34 -4.97
N ASN A 395 10.55 -0.70 -4.68
CA ASN A 395 10.21 -2.07 -5.05
C ASN A 395 9.11 -2.70 -4.21
N LYS A 396 8.78 -2.17 -3.02
CA LYS A 396 7.64 -2.66 -2.23
C LYS A 396 6.31 -2.43 -2.94
N SER A 397 6.25 -1.34 -3.71
CA SER A 397 5.08 -0.96 -4.51
C SER A 397 5.10 -1.66 -5.86
N LEU A 398 6.24 -1.64 -6.56
CA LEU A 398 6.41 -2.39 -7.80
C LEU A 398 6.34 -3.92 -7.62
N ALA A 399 6.27 -4.45 -6.40
CA ALA A 399 6.02 -5.87 -6.11
C ALA A 399 4.53 -6.25 -5.95
N HIS A 400 3.58 -5.31 -6.00
CA HIS A 400 2.15 -5.63 -5.91
C HIS A 400 1.73 -6.55 -7.07
N PRO A 401 1.10 -7.72 -6.87
CA PRO A 401 0.81 -8.65 -7.96
C PRO A 401 -0.04 -7.99 -9.06
N ALA A 402 0.30 -8.25 -10.32
CA ALA A 402 -0.44 -7.82 -11.49
C ALA A 402 -1.39 -8.92 -12.00
N SER A 403 -1.11 -10.20 -11.73
CA SER A 403 -1.94 -11.34 -12.14
C SER A 403 -3.29 -11.43 -11.39
N VAL A 404 -3.50 -10.60 -10.37
CA VAL A 404 -4.76 -10.53 -9.61
C VAL A 404 -5.70 -9.41 -10.10
N ASP A 405 -5.32 -8.70 -11.16
CA ASP A 405 -6.16 -7.74 -11.87
C ASP A 405 -6.61 -8.33 -13.22
N SER A 406 -7.88 -8.16 -13.55
CA SER A 406 -8.46 -8.62 -14.82
C SER A 406 -9.62 -7.71 -15.21
N LEU A 407 -9.61 -7.24 -16.45
CA LEU A 407 -10.64 -6.37 -17.02
C LEU A 407 -11.17 -7.01 -18.30
N PRO A 408 -12.49 -7.24 -18.45
CA PRO A 408 -13.05 -7.97 -19.57
C PRO A 408 -12.96 -7.16 -20.87
N THR A 409 -12.33 -7.72 -21.90
CA THR A 409 -12.18 -7.12 -23.23
C THR A 409 -13.14 -7.74 -24.25
N SER A 410 -13.14 -7.22 -25.49
CA SER A 410 -13.93 -7.73 -26.61
C SER A 410 -15.42 -7.97 -26.32
N ALA A 411 -16.04 -7.05 -25.56
CA ALA A 411 -17.43 -7.12 -25.10
C ALA A 411 -17.76 -8.38 -24.27
N ASN A 412 -16.87 -8.72 -23.32
CA ASN A 412 -16.92 -9.89 -22.45
C ASN A 412 -16.76 -11.24 -23.19
N GLN A 413 -16.21 -11.24 -24.41
CA GLN A 413 -15.75 -12.48 -25.05
C GLN A 413 -14.35 -12.91 -24.56
N GLU A 414 -13.61 -11.97 -23.98
CA GLU A 414 -12.33 -12.14 -23.28
C GLU A 414 -12.55 -11.65 -21.84
N ASP A 415 -13.28 -12.44 -21.05
CA ASP A 415 -13.77 -12.03 -19.72
C ASP A 415 -12.73 -12.19 -18.60
N HIS A 416 -11.74 -13.05 -18.80
CA HIS A 416 -10.57 -13.20 -17.94
C HIS A 416 -9.26 -12.96 -18.70
N VAL A 417 -8.33 -12.21 -18.09
CA VAL A 417 -7.02 -11.85 -18.66
C VAL A 417 -5.93 -11.96 -17.60
N SER A 418 -4.68 -12.23 -17.99
CA SER A 418 -3.57 -12.50 -17.03
C SER A 418 -2.71 -11.29 -16.65
N MET A 419 -2.80 -10.19 -17.39
CA MET A 419 -1.92 -9.01 -17.29
C MET A 419 -0.41 -9.31 -17.39
N ALA A 420 -0.02 -10.49 -17.90
CA ALA A 420 1.35 -11.00 -17.87
C ALA A 420 2.40 -10.05 -18.47
N THR A 421 2.04 -9.28 -19.50
CA THR A 421 2.96 -8.31 -20.12
C THR A 421 3.33 -7.20 -19.14
N PHE A 422 2.39 -6.70 -18.34
CA PHE A 422 2.70 -5.72 -17.29
C PHE A 422 3.45 -6.38 -16.12
N ALA A 423 2.98 -7.55 -15.68
CA ALA A 423 3.61 -8.37 -14.64
C ALA A 423 5.11 -8.56 -14.89
N ALA A 424 5.49 -8.84 -16.15
CA ALA A 424 6.87 -9.03 -16.59
C ALA A 424 7.62 -7.71 -16.88
N ARG A 425 6.99 -6.74 -17.57
CA ARG A 425 7.64 -5.46 -17.96
C ARG A 425 8.15 -4.68 -16.75
N ARG A 426 7.38 -4.64 -15.66
CA ARG A 426 7.73 -3.90 -14.44
C ARG A 426 8.99 -4.41 -13.75
N LEU A 427 9.34 -5.69 -13.95
CA LEU A 427 10.47 -6.34 -13.27
C LEU A 427 11.78 -5.64 -13.63
N GLN A 428 11.91 -5.13 -14.85
CA GLN A 428 13.09 -4.38 -15.24
C GLN A 428 13.36 -3.21 -14.29
N ALA A 429 12.38 -2.33 -14.08
CA ALA A 429 12.50 -1.19 -13.18
C ALA A 429 12.88 -1.60 -11.74
N MET A 430 12.49 -2.81 -11.31
CA MET A 430 12.82 -3.34 -10.00
C MET A 430 14.23 -3.92 -9.89
N ILE A 431 14.65 -4.68 -10.90
CA ILE A 431 16.03 -5.16 -11.09
C ILE A 431 16.97 -3.95 -11.05
N ASP A 432 16.52 -2.92 -11.75
CA ASP A 432 17.16 -1.64 -11.91
C ASP A 432 17.29 -0.89 -10.57
N ASN A 433 16.21 -0.74 -9.79
CA ASN A 433 16.31 -0.18 -8.43
C ASN A 433 17.30 -0.95 -7.55
N VAL A 434 17.28 -2.28 -7.63
CA VAL A 434 18.11 -3.16 -6.79
C VAL A 434 19.58 -3.01 -7.13
N ALA A 435 19.95 -2.77 -8.39
CA ALA A 435 21.32 -2.52 -8.83
C ALA A 435 22.02 -1.40 -8.07
N HIS A 436 21.43 -0.20 -8.06
CA HIS A 436 22.00 0.97 -7.39
C HIS A 436 22.13 0.74 -5.88
N ILE A 437 21.20 0.02 -5.25
CA ILE A 437 21.35 -0.40 -3.84
C ILE A 437 22.65 -1.21 -3.67
N ILE A 438 22.98 -2.14 -4.56
CA ILE A 438 24.22 -2.94 -4.45
C ILE A 438 25.49 -2.20 -4.89
N ALA A 439 25.40 -1.24 -5.82
CA ALA A 439 26.50 -0.33 -6.08
C ALA A 439 26.85 0.47 -4.82
N ILE A 440 25.83 1.02 -4.15
CA ILE A 440 25.98 1.74 -2.87
C ILE A 440 26.49 0.80 -1.76
N GLU A 441 25.99 -0.44 -1.69
CA GLU A 441 26.50 -1.43 -0.73
C GLU A 441 27.97 -1.76 -0.95
N TRP A 442 28.37 -2.05 -2.19
CA TRP A 442 29.75 -2.41 -2.54
C TRP A 442 30.71 -1.26 -2.24
N LEU A 443 30.31 -0.01 -2.56
CA LEU A 443 31.03 1.21 -2.18
C LEU A 443 31.19 1.34 -0.66
N ALA A 444 30.09 1.15 0.10
CA ALA A 444 30.08 1.25 1.56
C ALA A 444 30.93 0.16 2.22
N ALA A 445 30.77 -1.09 1.80
CA ALA A 445 31.50 -2.23 2.36
C ALA A 445 33.00 -2.16 2.06
N ALA A 446 33.40 -1.76 0.85
CA ALA A 446 34.80 -1.54 0.52
C ALA A 446 35.41 -0.37 1.32
N GLN A 447 34.67 0.71 1.52
CA GLN A 447 35.08 1.82 2.40
C GLN A 447 35.22 1.36 3.86
N GLY A 448 34.33 0.49 4.34
CA GLY A 448 34.40 -0.12 5.68
C GLY A 448 35.65 -0.97 5.86
N ILE A 449 35.95 -1.86 4.90
CA ILE A 449 37.18 -2.68 4.91
C ILE A 449 38.45 -1.81 4.81
N ASP A 450 38.38 -0.67 4.11
CA ASP A 450 39.49 0.29 4.08
C ASP A 450 39.79 0.95 5.45
N PHE A 451 38.87 0.94 6.42
CA PHE A 451 39.13 1.30 7.82
C PHE A 451 39.73 0.15 8.65
N LEU A 452 39.70 -1.10 8.16
CA LEU A 452 40.24 -2.26 8.86
C LEU A 452 41.70 -2.59 8.48
N ARG A 453 42.29 -1.88 7.50
CA ARG A 453 43.67 -2.04 7.07
C ARG A 453 44.65 -1.83 8.25
N PRO A 454 45.72 -2.65 8.38
CA PRO A 454 46.27 -3.58 7.39
C PRO A 454 45.65 -4.99 7.39
N LEU A 455 44.49 -5.21 8.00
CA LEU A 455 43.79 -6.50 7.82
C LEU A 455 43.26 -6.65 6.38
N HIS A 456 43.22 -7.89 5.93
CA HIS A 456 42.76 -8.29 4.60
C HIS A 456 41.58 -9.26 4.69
N THR A 457 40.68 -9.17 3.72
CA THR A 457 39.61 -10.17 3.52
C THR A 457 40.14 -11.33 2.66
N SER A 458 39.28 -12.24 2.20
CA SER A 458 39.66 -13.34 1.31
C SER A 458 40.16 -12.83 -0.05
N GLU A 459 40.94 -13.63 -0.78
CA GLU A 459 41.43 -13.29 -2.12
C GLU A 459 40.29 -12.93 -3.10
N ALA A 460 39.16 -13.64 -3.01
CA ALA A 460 37.97 -13.39 -3.84
C ALA A 460 37.32 -12.03 -3.53
N LEU A 461 37.30 -11.63 -2.26
CA LEU A 461 36.71 -10.37 -1.82
C LEU A 461 37.67 -9.19 -1.97
N GLU A 462 38.99 -9.37 -1.81
CA GLU A 462 39.99 -8.37 -2.20
C GLU A 462 39.98 -8.16 -3.72
N SER A 463 39.76 -9.21 -4.53
CA SER A 463 39.56 -9.08 -5.98
C SER A 463 38.35 -8.22 -6.32
N ALA A 464 37.24 -8.38 -5.58
CA ALA A 464 36.07 -7.51 -5.72
C ALA A 464 36.36 -6.05 -5.28
N ILE A 465 37.12 -5.84 -4.21
CA ILE A 465 37.55 -4.48 -3.80
C ILE A 465 38.46 -3.86 -4.88
N ALA A 466 39.39 -4.61 -5.45
CA ALA A 466 40.29 -4.15 -6.51
C ALA A 466 39.54 -3.76 -7.80
N LEU A 467 38.54 -4.55 -8.21
CA LEU A 467 37.67 -4.23 -9.36
C LEU A 467 36.93 -2.89 -9.17
N LEU A 468 36.47 -2.60 -7.95
CA LEU A 468 35.87 -1.31 -7.62
C LEU A 468 36.92 -0.19 -7.58
N ARG A 469 38.05 -0.42 -6.90
CA ARG A 469 39.11 0.58 -6.69
C ARG A 469 39.84 0.97 -7.98
N ALA A 470 39.77 0.14 -9.03
CA ALA A 470 40.17 0.48 -10.39
C ALA A 470 39.29 1.55 -11.09
N LYS A 471 38.15 1.93 -10.49
CA LYS A 471 37.25 2.99 -10.97
C LYS A 471 36.95 4.05 -9.91
N VAL A 472 36.79 3.64 -8.66
CA VAL A 472 36.39 4.50 -7.54
C VAL A 472 37.38 4.34 -6.38
N SER A 473 38.21 5.36 -6.17
CA SER A 473 39.19 5.41 -5.08
C SER A 473 38.51 5.37 -3.69
N ARG A 474 39.30 5.11 -2.63
CA ARG A 474 38.83 5.31 -1.25
C ARG A 474 38.31 6.74 -1.08
N MET A 475 37.30 6.94 -0.24
CA MET A 475 36.78 8.26 0.09
C MET A 475 37.48 8.78 1.37
N THR A 476 38.33 9.80 1.22
CA THR A 476 39.03 10.48 2.33
C THR A 476 38.35 11.79 2.75
N GLU A 477 37.60 12.37 1.84
CA GLU A 477 36.84 13.63 1.96
C GLU A 477 35.53 13.49 1.16
N ASP A 478 34.54 14.33 1.43
CA ASP A 478 33.26 14.32 0.70
C ASP A 478 33.44 14.70 -0.78
N ARG A 479 32.79 13.95 -1.67
CA ARG A 479 32.74 14.20 -3.12
C ARG A 479 31.38 13.83 -3.72
N VAL A 480 31.19 14.07 -5.01
CA VAL A 480 29.93 13.80 -5.73
C VAL A 480 29.72 12.29 -5.90
N ILE A 481 29.26 11.62 -4.85
CA ILE A 481 29.09 10.16 -4.77
C ILE A 481 28.11 9.57 -5.82
N ALA A 482 27.26 10.40 -6.43
CA ALA A 482 26.48 9.98 -7.60
C ALA A 482 27.36 9.53 -8.79
N ARG A 483 28.53 10.15 -8.98
CA ARG A 483 29.53 9.71 -9.97
C ARG A 483 30.16 8.38 -9.56
N ASP A 484 30.44 8.20 -8.27
CA ASP A 484 30.97 6.95 -7.72
C ASP A 484 29.96 5.80 -7.86
N ILE A 485 28.66 6.07 -7.73
CA ILE A 485 27.58 5.07 -7.93
C ILE A 485 27.45 4.68 -9.42
N GLN A 486 27.67 5.63 -10.34
CA GLN A 486 27.68 5.38 -11.79
C GLN A 486 29.00 4.78 -12.32
N ALA A 487 30.11 5.04 -11.64
CA ALA A 487 31.45 4.54 -11.99
C ALA A 487 31.84 3.27 -11.21
N ALA A 488 31.14 2.97 -10.12
CA ALA A 488 31.08 1.62 -9.58
C ALA A 488 30.71 0.70 -10.74
N PRO A 489 31.53 -0.33 -11.05
CA PRO A 489 31.23 -1.15 -12.20
C PRO A 489 29.82 -1.75 -12.07
N ASP A 490 29.03 -1.84 -13.15
CA ASP A 490 27.84 -2.70 -13.19
C ASP A 490 28.20 -4.04 -12.53
N SER A 491 27.25 -4.82 -11.98
CA SER A 491 27.59 -6.22 -11.71
C SER A 491 27.80 -7.05 -12.99
N ALA A 492 27.78 -6.43 -14.19
CA ALA A 492 28.48 -6.86 -15.41
C ALA A 492 30.02 -6.92 -15.24
N HIS A 493 30.52 -6.47 -14.10
CA HIS A 493 31.93 -6.42 -13.74
C HIS A 493 32.32 -7.12 -12.42
N LEU A 494 31.40 -7.81 -11.71
CA LEU A 494 31.72 -8.55 -10.46
C LEU A 494 32.10 -10.05 -10.59
N THR A 495 31.60 -10.82 -11.56
CA THR A 495 31.63 -12.32 -11.55
C THR A 495 32.59 -13.00 -12.56
N GLN A 496 33.68 -12.36 -12.99
CA GLN A 496 34.64 -12.95 -13.95
C GLN A 496 36.07 -12.87 -13.39
N GLN A 497 36.72 -14.02 -13.31
CA GLN A 497 38.18 -14.16 -13.34
C GLN A 497 38.60 -14.74 -14.70
N PRO A 498 39.88 -14.61 -15.12
CA PRO A 498 40.40 -15.19 -16.36
C PRO A 498 40.66 -16.71 -16.24
N ALA A 499 39.62 -17.49 -15.91
CA ALA A 499 39.61 -18.94 -15.95
C ALA A 499 38.26 -19.46 -16.46
N ARG A 500 38.25 -20.64 -17.09
CA ARG A 500 37.04 -21.21 -17.71
C ARG A 500 35.99 -21.63 -16.66
N HIS A 501 35.06 -20.77 -16.26
CA HIS A 501 33.66 -21.18 -15.97
C HIS A 501 32.68 -20.01 -15.97
N ASN A 502 31.41 -20.35 -16.15
CA ASN A 502 30.28 -19.45 -16.43
C ASN A 502 30.07 -18.32 -15.40
N SER A 503 30.04 -17.07 -15.86
CA SER A 503 28.90 -16.15 -15.60
C SER A 503 29.02 -14.82 -16.38
N THR A 504 27.88 -14.37 -16.91
CA THR A 504 27.54 -12.97 -17.19
C THR A 504 26.56 -12.57 -16.09
N LYS A 505 26.98 -11.91 -14.99
CA LYS A 505 27.41 -10.51 -14.88
C LYS A 505 26.38 -9.50 -15.50
N GLY A 506 25.73 -8.62 -14.70
CA GLY A 506 24.81 -7.52 -15.11
C GLY A 506 24.00 -6.83 -13.96
N ARG A 507 23.79 -5.49 -13.96
CA ARG A 507 22.94 -4.65 -13.03
C ARG A 507 22.70 -3.20 -13.61
N CYS A 508 21.47 -2.63 -13.71
CA CYS A 508 21.13 -1.27 -14.30
C CYS A 508 20.10 -0.40 -13.48
N SER A 509 19.29 0.61 -13.94
CA SER A 509 18.54 1.58 -13.02
C SER A 509 17.28 2.33 -13.63
N MET A 510 16.09 2.70 -13.05
CA MET A 510 15.30 2.73 -11.74
C MET A 510 13.73 2.54 -12.01
N ALA A 511 12.61 2.89 -11.29
CA ALA A 511 12.17 3.81 -10.19
C ALA A 511 10.75 3.42 -9.53
N GLN A 512 9.92 4.37 -8.98
CA GLN A 512 8.72 4.29 -8.03
C GLN A 512 7.27 4.23 -8.65
N GLU A 513 6.08 4.07 -8.01
CA GLU A 513 5.46 3.77 -6.66
C GLU A 513 4.10 2.95 -6.91
N THR A 514 2.98 2.71 -6.16
CA THR A 514 2.28 3.06 -4.86
C THR A 514 1.49 1.84 -4.25
N ALA A 515 0.66 1.98 -3.17
CA ALA A 515 -0.30 0.94 -2.67
C ALA A 515 -1.61 1.44 -1.96
N VAL A 516 -2.64 0.58 -1.76
CA VAL A 516 -4.04 0.99 -1.44
C VAL A 516 -4.64 0.62 -0.05
N ILE A 517 -4.37 -0.55 0.55
CA ILE A 517 -5.09 -1.05 1.76
C ILE A 517 -4.18 -1.15 3.00
N GLU A 518 -4.68 -0.66 4.14
CA GLU A 518 -4.00 -0.64 5.45
C GLU A 518 -3.66 -2.04 6.00
N ARG A 519 -2.47 -2.15 6.64
CA ARG A 519 -1.95 -3.42 7.18
C ARG A 519 -1.88 -3.50 8.72
N ARG A 520 -1.53 -2.42 9.43
CA ARG A 520 -1.10 -2.49 10.85
C ARG A 520 -2.21 -2.60 11.89
N THR A 521 -3.42 -2.08 11.65
CA THR A 521 -4.58 -2.27 12.56
C THR A 521 -4.24 -1.89 14.02
N ILE A 522 -4.14 -2.84 14.97
CA ILE A 522 -3.82 -2.59 16.38
C ILE A 522 -2.32 -2.69 16.74
N ASP A 523 -1.46 -3.12 15.80
CA ASP A 523 -0.04 -3.30 16.06
C ASP A 523 0.71 -1.97 16.23
N PHE A 524 1.91 -2.06 16.81
CA PHE A 524 2.90 -0.99 16.78
C PHE A 524 3.35 -0.68 15.34
N VAL A 525 3.41 0.61 15.00
CA VAL A 525 3.91 1.14 13.73
C VAL A 525 5.42 1.37 13.83
N PRO A 526 6.27 0.59 13.11
CA PRO A 526 7.72 0.80 13.08
C PRO A 526 8.11 2.15 12.52
N GLU A 527 9.28 2.68 12.88
CA GLU A 527 9.70 4.02 12.44
C GLU A 527 9.77 4.16 10.90
N SER A 528 10.16 3.08 10.22
CA SER A 528 10.22 2.96 8.75
C SER A 528 8.86 2.92 8.05
N GLU A 529 7.75 2.91 8.80
CA GLU A 529 6.37 2.91 8.28
C GLU A 529 5.62 4.18 8.71
N ARG A 530 6.33 5.25 9.07
CA ARG A 530 5.75 6.52 9.54
C ARG A 530 5.86 7.61 8.49
N HIS A 531 4.74 7.90 7.84
CA HIS A 531 4.59 8.83 6.71
C HIS A 531 3.56 9.93 6.94
N GLY A 532 2.92 9.97 8.12
CA GLY A 532 1.91 10.97 8.49
C GLY A 532 2.48 12.39 8.53
N LYS A 533 1.68 13.37 8.10
CA LYS A 533 2.08 14.78 7.96
C LYS A 533 1.24 15.66 8.87
N VAL A 534 1.87 16.59 9.59
CA VAL A 534 1.20 17.44 10.62
C VAL A 534 -0.14 18.03 10.16
N PHE A 535 -0.20 18.60 8.95
CA PHE A 535 -1.42 19.23 8.42
C PHE A 535 -2.54 18.24 8.07
N SER A 536 -2.26 16.94 7.95
CA SER A 536 -3.32 15.95 7.71
C SER A 536 -4.27 15.85 8.91
N MET A 537 -3.78 16.05 10.13
CA MET A 537 -4.60 16.15 11.34
C MET A 537 -5.59 17.32 11.28
N PHE A 538 -5.14 18.48 10.79
CA PHE A 538 -6.04 19.62 10.59
C PHE A 538 -7.18 19.24 9.64
N THR A 539 -6.86 18.71 8.45
CA THR A 539 -7.90 18.33 7.47
C THR A 539 -8.79 17.18 7.94
N LEU A 540 -8.25 16.23 8.72
CA LEU A 540 -8.99 15.09 9.25
C LEU A 540 -10.03 15.53 10.29
N PHE A 541 -9.60 16.25 11.34
CA PHE A 541 -10.51 16.67 12.40
C PHE A 541 -11.38 17.86 12.01
N PHE A 542 -10.98 18.67 11.02
CA PHE A 542 -11.87 19.65 10.41
C PHE A 542 -13.03 18.97 9.65
N SER A 543 -12.73 18.04 8.73
CA SER A 543 -13.78 17.38 7.93
C SER A 543 -14.67 16.42 8.74
N GLY A 544 -14.11 15.71 9.73
CA GLY A 544 -14.89 14.85 10.64
C GLY A 544 -15.84 15.62 11.55
N ASN A 545 -15.57 16.90 11.83
CA ASN A 545 -16.44 17.75 12.63
C ASN A 545 -17.35 18.68 11.80
N MET A 546 -16.97 19.06 10.58
CA MET A 546 -17.75 19.93 9.69
C MET A 546 -18.88 19.16 9.00
N GLN A 547 -19.81 18.62 9.79
CA GLN A 547 -20.89 17.73 9.35
C GLN A 547 -22.16 17.88 10.20
N ILE A 548 -23.28 17.34 9.69
CA ILE A 548 -24.64 17.61 10.17
C ILE A 548 -24.89 17.29 11.64
N THR A 549 -24.14 16.36 12.24
CA THR A 549 -24.31 15.98 13.65
C THR A 549 -23.79 17.07 14.57
N ALA A 550 -22.72 17.78 14.18
CA ALA A 550 -22.27 18.99 14.88
C ALA A 550 -23.28 20.14 14.70
N VAL A 551 -23.90 20.27 13.52
CA VAL A 551 -25.02 21.23 13.30
C VAL A 551 -26.20 20.91 14.22
N ALA A 552 -26.59 19.63 14.33
CA ALA A 552 -27.65 19.18 15.22
C ALA A 552 -27.34 19.49 16.70
N VAL A 553 -26.14 19.17 17.17
CA VAL A 553 -25.69 19.50 18.54
C VAL A 553 -25.64 21.02 18.77
N GLY A 554 -25.46 21.83 17.72
CA GLY A 554 -25.60 23.30 17.75
C GLY A 554 -27.02 23.82 18.04
N VAL A 555 -28.06 22.98 17.92
CA VAL A 555 -29.46 23.34 18.27
C VAL A 555 -29.70 23.30 19.78
N ILE A 556 -28.95 22.46 20.52
CA ILE A 556 -29.20 22.17 21.95
C ILE A 556 -29.23 23.43 22.84
N PRO A 557 -28.38 24.46 22.68
CA PRO A 557 -28.49 25.72 23.44
C PRO A 557 -29.86 26.39 23.37
N ILE A 558 -30.53 26.30 22.21
CA ILE A 558 -31.88 26.85 22.01
C ILE A 558 -32.94 25.96 22.69
N GLU A 559 -32.72 24.64 22.69
CA GLU A 559 -33.55 23.70 23.48
C GLU A 559 -33.42 23.92 24.99
N LEU A 560 -32.24 24.35 25.46
CA LEU A 560 -31.96 24.78 26.83
C LEU A 560 -32.40 26.24 27.12
N GLY A 561 -33.05 26.92 26.17
CA GLY A 561 -33.61 28.27 26.33
C GLY A 561 -32.59 29.41 26.32
N LEU A 562 -31.36 29.19 25.86
CA LEU A 562 -30.34 30.24 25.75
C LEU A 562 -30.61 31.15 24.55
N SER A 563 -30.32 32.45 24.68
CA SER A 563 -30.39 33.38 23.55
C SER A 563 -29.22 33.16 22.57
N LEU A 564 -29.29 33.79 21.39
CA LEU A 564 -28.26 33.72 20.35
C LEU A 564 -26.84 33.90 20.91
N TRP A 565 -26.58 35.01 21.63
CA TRP A 565 -25.22 35.33 22.08
C TRP A 565 -24.69 34.39 23.16
N TRP A 566 -25.55 33.88 24.03
CA TRP A 566 -25.18 32.88 25.04
C TRP A 566 -24.99 31.49 24.43
N SER A 567 -25.73 31.17 23.37
CA SER A 567 -25.50 29.97 22.55
C SER A 567 -24.16 30.04 21.82
N VAL A 568 -23.86 31.18 21.17
CA VAL A 568 -22.56 31.44 20.51
C VAL A 568 -21.41 31.32 21.52
N PHE A 569 -21.54 31.94 22.69
CA PHE A 569 -20.54 31.86 23.76
C PHE A 569 -20.34 30.43 24.27
N ALA A 570 -21.43 29.66 24.49
CA ALA A 570 -21.35 28.27 24.92
C ALA A 570 -20.64 27.38 23.90
N VAL A 571 -21.00 27.51 22.61
CA VAL A 571 -20.36 26.77 21.51
C VAL A 571 -18.86 27.06 21.47
N VAL A 572 -18.47 28.34 21.46
CA VAL A 572 -17.07 28.75 21.35
C VAL A 572 -16.26 28.30 22.57
N LEU A 573 -16.74 28.56 23.79
CA LEU A 573 -16.00 28.24 25.01
C LEU A 573 -15.87 26.73 25.24
N GLY A 574 -16.95 25.96 25.04
CA GLY A 574 -16.90 24.50 25.20
C GLY A 574 -15.97 23.83 24.19
N ASN A 575 -16.00 24.26 22.91
CA ASN A 575 -15.09 23.74 21.89
C ASN A 575 -13.61 24.10 22.16
N ILE A 576 -13.33 25.29 22.71
CA ILE A 576 -11.98 25.67 23.17
C ILE A 576 -11.50 24.75 24.29
N LEU A 577 -12.30 24.59 25.35
CA LEU A 577 -11.92 23.85 26.55
C LEU A 577 -11.72 22.35 26.26
N GLY A 578 -12.72 21.71 25.66
CA GLY A 578 -12.62 20.28 25.32
C GLY A 578 -11.61 20.01 24.19
N GLY A 579 -11.48 20.93 23.23
CA GLY A 579 -10.52 20.83 22.13
C GLY A 579 -9.07 20.81 22.60
N PHE A 580 -8.76 21.51 23.71
CA PHE A 580 -7.44 21.49 24.33
C PHE A 580 -7.09 20.11 24.90
N VAL A 581 -8.03 19.50 25.62
CA VAL A 581 -7.90 18.15 26.19
C VAL A 581 -7.75 17.09 25.08
N MET A 582 -8.60 17.19 24.06
CA MET A 582 -8.56 16.35 22.85
C MET A 582 -7.19 16.43 22.15
N ALA A 583 -6.69 17.64 21.88
CA ALA A 583 -5.40 17.83 21.22
C ALA A 583 -4.20 17.35 22.06
N ALA A 584 -4.31 17.30 23.39
CA ALA A 584 -3.27 16.79 24.27
C ALA A 584 -3.06 15.26 24.12
N HIS A 585 -4.13 14.50 23.83
CA HIS A 585 -4.01 13.08 23.47
C HIS A 585 -3.31 12.89 22.10
N ALA A 586 -3.52 13.80 21.14
CA ALA A 586 -2.92 13.71 19.80
C ALA A 586 -1.38 13.64 19.80
N VAL A 587 -0.74 14.25 20.80
CA VAL A 587 0.72 14.28 21.00
C VAL A 587 1.30 12.91 21.38
N GLN A 588 0.48 12.00 21.91
CA GLN A 588 0.92 10.71 22.44
C GLN A 588 1.26 9.70 21.32
N GLY A 589 0.48 9.72 20.23
CA GLY A 589 0.59 8.81 19.09
C GLY A 589 2.00 8.67 18.52
N PRO A 590 2.69 9.74 18.09
CA PRO A 590 4.01 9.64 17.48
C PRO A 590 5.07 9.13 18.46
N ARG A 591 4.96 9.40 19.77
CA ARG A 591 5.92 8.85 20.74
C ARG A 591 5.80 7.34 20.85
N ILE A 592 4.58 6.82 20.97
CA ILE A 592 4.34 5.42 21.34
C ILE A 592 4.09 4.51 20.12
N GLY A 593 3.48 4.99 19.04
CA GLY A 593 3.30 4.24 17.79
C GLY A 593 2.18 3.19 17.79
N ILE A 594 1.27 3.24 18.75
CA ILE A 594 0.16 2.28 18.93
C ILE A 594 -1.19 3.02 18.96
N PRO A 595 -2.35 2.34 18.85
CA PRO A 595 -3.65 2.97 19.10
C PRO A 595 -3.75 3.51 20.54
N GLN A 596 -4.43 4.64 20.73
CA GLN A 596 -4.62 5.32 22.03
C GLN A 596 -5.12 4.34 23.11
N MET A 597 -6.06 3.46 22.75
CA MET A 597 -6.67 2.55 23.72
C MET A 597 -5.75 1.40 24.16
N ILE A 598 -4.66 1.09 23.44
CA ILE A 598 -3.65 0.15 23.98
C ILE A 598 -2.86 0.80 25.11
N GLN A 599 -2.55 2.09 25.01
CA GLN A 599 -1.84 2.83 26.05
C GLN A 599 -2.63 2.86 27.38
N SER A 600 -3.96 2.71 27.35
CA SER A 600 -4.77 2.58 28.58
C SER A 600 -4.32 1.38 29.45
N ARG A 601 -3.69 0.35 28.87
CA ARG A 601 -3.08 -0.76 29.61
C ARG A 601 -1.91 -0.33 30.51
N ALA A 602 -1.29 0.84 30.27
CA ALA A 602 -0.22 1.39 31.11
C ALA A 602 -0.72 1.92 32.46
N GLN A 603 -1.96 2.40 32.50
CA GLN A 603 -2.61 2.94 33.70
C GLN A 603 -3.46 1.87 34.37
N PHE A 604 -4.31 1.19 33.59
CA PHE A 604 -5.34 0.26 34.08
C PHE A 604 -4.93 -1.22 34.06
N GLY A 605 -3.73 -1.55 33.58
CA GLY A 605 -3.28 -2.95 33.38
C GLY A 605 -3.93 -3.62 32.17
N VAL A 606 -3.39 -4.76 31.75
CA VAL A 606 -3.76 -5.43 30.47
C VAL A 606 -5.22 -5.91 30.44
N LEU A 607 -5.78 -6.34 31.58
CA LEU A 607 -7.20 -6.69 31.71
C LEU A 607 -8.05 -5.51 32.19
N GLY A 608 -7.57 -4.74 33.17
CA GLY A 608 -8.35 -3.63 33.74
C GLY A 608 -8.67 -2.52 32.74
N ALA A 609 -7.83 -2.34 31.71
CA ALA A 609 -8.12 -1.42 30.60
C ALA A 609 -9.41 -1.79 29.83
N ASN A 610 -9.87 -3.04 29.88
CA ASN A 610 -11.11 -3.44 29.22
C ASN A 610 -12.34 -2.69 29.74
N ILE A 611 -12.28 -2.15 30.97
CA ILE A 611 -13.38 -1.37 31.56
C ILE A 611 -13.60 -0.05 30.79
N PRO A 612 -12.63 0.90 30.71
CA PRO A 612 -12.80 2.07 29.86
C PRO A 612 -12.95 1.72 28.37
N LEU A 613 -12.30 0.66 27.87
CA LEU A 613 -12.49 0.24 26.47
C LEU A 613 -13.93 -0.22 26.15
N ALA A 614 -14.66 -0.83 27.09
CA ALA A 614 -16.06 -1.21 26.87
C ALA A 614 -16.93 0.04 26.67
N PHE A 615 -16.75 1.07 27.50
CA PHE A 615 -17.41 2.37 27.31
C PHE A 615 -17.00 3.05 26.00
N VAL A 616 -15.75 2.89 25.55
CA VAL A 616 -15.28 3.40 24.25
C VAL A 616 -16.00 2.72 23.09
N VAL A 617 -16.20 1.39 23.12
CA VAL A 617 -16.99 0.68 22.09
C VAL A 617 -18.44 1.16 22.08
N LEU A 618 -19.05 1.38 23.25
CA LEU A 618 -20.40 1.97 23.36
C LEU A 618 -20.45 3.41 22.82
N MET A 619 -19.44 4.23 23.10
CA MET A 619 -19.29 5.59 22.57
C MET A 619 -19.28 5.61 21.03
N TYR A 620 -18.48 4.74 20.40
CA TYR A 620 -18.41 4.66 18.95
C TYR A 620 -19.73 4.22 18.33
N LEU A 621 -20.38 3.19 18.87
CA LEU A 621 -21.71 2.76 18.41
C LEU A 621 -22.75 3.87 18.61
N GLY A 622 -22.60 4.65 19.69
CA GLY A 622 -23.39 5.84 19.99
C GLY A 622 -23.31 6.90 18.89
N PHE A 623 -22.13 7.48 18.68
CA PHE A 623 -21.95 8.50 17.64
C PHE A 623 -22.19 7.97 16.23
N PHE A 624 -21.80 6.72 15.95
CA PHE A 624 -22.05 6.09 14.67
C PHE A 624 -23.55 6.05 14.35
N SER A 625 -24.36 5.51 15.27
CA SER A 625 -25.80 5.39 15.05
C SER A 625 -26.51 6.75 15.06
N GLY A 626 -26.14 7.67 15.96
CA GLY A 626 -26.66 9.04 15.97
C GLY A 626 -26.43 9.79 14.65
N SER A 627 -25.20 9.77 14.14
CA SER A 627 -24.87 10.40 12.85
C SER A 627 -25.51 9.68 11.66
N ALA A 628 -25.65 8.35 11.74
CA ALA A 628 -26.30 7.53 10.71
C ALA A 628 -27.79 7.87 10.56
N ILE A 629 -28.49 8.25 11.64
CA ILE A 629 -29.88 8.74 11.56
C ILE A 629 -29.97 10.00 10.70
N LEU A 630 -29.03 10.94 10.86
CA LEU A 630 -29.03 12.23 10.15
C LEU A 630 -28.61 12.07 8.68
N GLY A 631 -27.59 11.25 8.40
CA GLY A 631 -27.23 10.85 7.04
C GLY A 631 -28.36 10.06 6.37
N GLY A 632 -29.07 9.23 7.12
CA GLY A 632 -30.24 8.51 6.66
C GLY A 632 -31.43 9.41 6.29
N SER A 633 -31.68 10.48 7.05
CA SER A 633 -32.61 11.54 6.62
C SER A 633 -32.14 12.20 5.32
N ALA A 634 -30.84 12.44 5.13
CA ALA A 634 -30.33 13.04 3.89
C ALA A 634 -30.49 12.12 2.67
N VAL A 635 -30.21 10.82 2.81
CA VAL A 635 -30.44 9.83 1.74
C VAL A 635 -31.93 9.66 1.43
N ALA A 636 -32.80 9.67 2.45
CA ALA A 636 -34.24 9.65 2.26
C ALA A 636 -34.75 10.85 1.43
N LEU A 637 -34.27 12.06 1.75
CA LEU A 637 -34.58 13.29 1.02
C LEU A 637 -33.98 13.33 -0.39
N LEU A 638 -32.81 12.73 -0.61
CA LEU A 638 -32.15 12.65 -1.92
C LEU A 638 -32.80 11.65 -2.88
N LEU A 639 -33.17 10.47 -2.39
CA LEU A 639 -33.55 9.32 -3.22
C LEU A 639 -35.03 8.95 -3.14
N GLY A 640 -35.83 9.64 -2.32
CA GLY A 640 -37.24 9.33 -2.10
C GLY A 640 -37.48 8.01 -1.34
N VAL A 641 -36.46 7.48 -0.66
CA VAL A 641 -36.51 6.22 0.08
C VAL A 641 -36.93 6.44 1.55
N SER A 642 -37.37 5.37 2.23
CA SER A 642 -37.68 5.47 3.66
C SER A 642 -36.42 5.71 4.51
N LYS A 643 -36.56 6.41 5.64
CA LYS A 643 -35.45 6.74 6.56
C LYS A 643 -34.63 5.50 7.00
N PRO A 644 -35.22 4.32 7.30
CA PRO A 644 -34.46 3.10 7.55
C PRO A 644 -33.59 2.63 6.36
N ILE A 645 -34.09 2.74 5.12
CA ILE A 645 -33.29 2.42 3.91
C ILE A 645 -32.14 3.44 3.77
N GLY A 646 -32.40 4.72 4.02
CA GLY A 646 -31.37 5.76 4.03
C GLY A 646 -30.26 5.52 5.05
N ILE A 647 -30.61 5.05 6.26
CA ILE A 647 -29.65 4.63 7.30
C ILE A 647 -28.76 3.49 6.78
N LEU A 648 -29.36 2.45 6.19
CA LEU A 648 -28.61 1.29 5.66
C LEU A 648 -27.66 1.69 4.52
N ILE A 649 -28.09 2.57 3.60
CA ILE A 649 -27.23 3.10 2.53
C ILE A 649 -26.06 3.92 3.10
N THR A 650 -26.33 4.81 4.05
CA THR A 650 -25.31 5.62 4.74
C THR A 650 -24.26 4.74 5.43
N ASN A 651 -24.71 3.69 6.10
CA ASN A 651 -23.85 2.79 6.85
C ASN A 651 -23.07 1.81 5.96
N LEU A 652 -23.63 1.42 4.81
CA LEU A 652 -22.91 0.68 3.77
C LEU A 652 -21.77 1.52 3.17
N LEU A 653 -22.04 2.76 2.78
CA LEU A 653 -21.01 3.68 2.25
C LEU A 653 -19.89 3.91 3.29
N THR A 654 -20.27 4.09 4.55
CA THR A 654 -19.30 4.21 5.66
C THR A 654 -18.48 2.93 5.84
N PHE A 655 -19.11 1.75 5.84
CA PHE A 655 -18.44 0.47 5.98
C PHE A 655 -17.44 0.22 4.84
N LEU A 656 -17.76 0.61 3.60
CA LEU A 656 -16.84 0.52 2.47
C LEU A 656 -15.61 1.42 2.66
N LEU A 657 -15.79 2.67 3.12
CA LEU A 657 -14.67 3.56 3.43
C LEU A 657 -13.80 3.03 4.57
N LEU A 658 -14.42 2.48 5.63
CA LEU A 658 -13.74 1.77 6.70
C LEU A 658 -12.92 0.60 6.13
N ALA A 659 -13.51 -0.26 5.30
CA ALA A 659 -12.84 -1.45 4.78
C ALA A 659 -11.54 -1.13 4.02
N LEU A 660 -11.52 -0.04 3.25
CA LEU A 660 -10.34 0.44 2.51
C LEU A 660 -9.20 0.93 3.43
N GLY A 661 -9.52 1.50 4.60
CA GLY A 661 -8.56 1.76 5.69
C GLY A 661 -7.94 3.17 5.76
N TYR A 662 -7.04 3.33 6.72
CA TYR A 662 -6.45 4.58 7.21
C TYR A 662 -6.10 5.62 6.12
N ASP A 663 -5.33 5.25 5.10
CA ASP A 663 -4.90 6.18 4.04
C ASP A 663 -6.06 6.64 3.15
N THR A 664 -7.06 5.78 2.94
CA THR A 664 -8.26 6.13 2.18
C THR A 664 -9.19 7.04 2.98
N ILE A 665 -9.32 6.79 4.29
CA ILE A 665 -9.99 7.72 5.22
C ILE A 665 -9.30 9.10 5.17
N HIS A 666 -7.97 9.15 5.23
CA HIS A 666 -7.20 10.39 5.13
C HIS A 666 -7.34 11.11 3.77
N ARG A 667 -7.30 10.37 2.65
CA ARG A 667 -7.51 10.93 1.30
C ARG A 667 -8.91 11.53 1.16
N TYR A 668 -9.93 10.81 1.61
CA TYR A 668 -11.32 11.26 1.59
C TYR A 668 -11.53 12.50 2.48
N ALA A 669 -11.06 12.46 3.73
CA ALA A 669 -11.11 13.57 4.69
C ALA A 669 -10.40 14.84 4.16
N LYS A 670 -9.26 14.70 3.46
CA LYS A 670 -8.57 15.84 2.85
C LYS A 670 -9.38 16.51 1.75
N TRP A 671 -10.07 15.74 0.89
CA TRP A 671 -10.97 16.29 -0.13
C TRP A 671 -12.20 16.93 0.52
N ALA A 672 -12.83 16.20 1.45
CA ALA A 672 -14.01 16.60 2.18
C ALA A 672 -13.82 17.95 2.90
N ALA A 673 -12.66 18.18 3.54
CA ALA A 673 -12.38 19.42 4.26
C ALA A 673 -12.59 20.69 3.41
N TRP A 674 -12.13 20.70 2.16
CA TRP A 674 -12.26 21.86 1.27
C TRP A 674 -13.69 22.04 0.74
N VAL A 675 -14.35 20.94 0.39
CA VAL A 675 -15.75 20.95 -0.08
C VAL A 675 -16.69 21.41 1.03
N PHE A 676 -16.49 20.93 2.25
CA PHE A 676 -17.32 21.30 3.40
C PHE A 676 -17.05 22.76 3.81
N ALA A 677 -15.79 23.22 3.82
CA ALA A 677 -15.49 24.62 4.09
C ALA A 677 -16.22 25.57 3.13
N ALA A 678 -16.18 25.29 1.81
CA ALA A 678 -16.88 26.10 0.81
C ALA A 678 -18.40 26.16 1.04
N ILE A 679 -19.04 25.02 1.35
CA ILE A 679 -20.49 24.96 1.54
C ILE A 679 -20.93 25.49 2.91
N PHE A 680 -20.12 25.35 3.97
CA PHE A 680 -20.40 25.98 5.26
C PHE A 680 -20.19 27.50 5.24
N ILE A 681 -19.34 28.05 4.36
CA ILE A 681 -19.33 29.50 4.07
C ILE A 681 -20.70 29.93 3.52
N VAL A 682 -21.22 29.24 2.50
CA VAL A 682 -22.56 29.55 1.93
C VAL A 682 -23.67 29.37 2.99
N ALA A 683 -23.63 28.29 3.77
CA ALA A 683 -24.56 28.04 4.87
C ALA A 683 -24.52 29.16 5.92
N THR A 684 -23.33 29.70 6.21
CA THR A 684 -23.14 30.82 7.17
C THR A 684 -23.70 32.12 6.62
N VAL A 685 -23.43 32.45 5.34
CA VAL A 685 -24.01 33.65 4.70
C VAL A 685 -25.53 33.56 4.65
N LEU A 686 -26.09 32.39 4.34
CA LEU A 686 -27.54 32.17 4.36
C LEU A 686 -28.10 32.22 5.79
N ALA A 687 -27.44 31.62 6.77
CA ALA A 687 -27.85 31.68 8.17
C ALA A 687 -27.88 33.13 8.68
N ILE A 688 -26.83 33.92 8.43
CA ILE A 688 -26.78 35.35 8.75
C ILE A 688 -27.92 36.10 8.03
N SER A 689 -28.12 35.85 6.72
CA SER A 689 -29.18 36.49 5.95
C SER A 689 -30.58 36.20 6.51
N LYS A 690 -30.90 34.92 6.80
CA LYS A 690 -32.17 34.51 7.41
C LYS A 690 -32.33 35.14 8.79
N LEU A 691 -31.27 35.17 9.61
CA LEU A 691 -31.25 35.81 10.94
C LEU A 691 -31.51 37.32 10.86
N THR A 692 -30.90 38.04 9.92
CA THR A 692 -31.16 39.48 9.69
C THR A 692 -32.55 39.78 9.12
N ALA A 693 -33.22 38.78 8.55
CA ALA A 693 -34.59 38.88 8.05
C ALA A 693 -35.65 38.47 9.10
N MET A 694 -35.23 38.00 10.28
CA MET A 694 -36.17 37.76 11.39
C MET A 694 -36.67 39.10 11.95
N PRO A 695 -37.97 39.22 12.30
CA PRO A 695 -38.44 40.36 13.08
C PRO A 695 -37.66 40.50 14.39
N ALA A 696 -37.46 41.73 14.86
CA ALA A 696 -36.74 42.02 16.11
C ALA A 696 -37.50 41.49 17.35
N SER A 697 -37.31 40.20 17.63
CA SER A 697 -37.95 39.47 18.72
C SER A 697 -37.28 39.77 20.08
N PRO A 698 -38.02 39.76 21.21
CA PRO A 698 -37.48 40.07 22.54
C PRO A 698 -36.32 39.17 23.05
N ALA A 699 -35.99 38.10 22.33
CA ALA A 699 -34.88 37.19 22.63
C ALA A 699 -33.49 37.87 22.78
N ALA A 700 -33.35 39.13 22.34
CA ALA A 700 -32.14 39.93 22.55
C ALA A 700 -31.84 40.23 24.04
N ALA A 701 -32.82 40.14 24.94
CA ALA A 701 -32.70 40.55 26.35
C ALA A 701 -33.15 39.49 27.38
N ALA A 702 -33.16 38.21 27.03
CA ALA A 702 -33.43 37.13 27.98
C ALA A 702 -32.30 37.04 29.04
N ALA A 703 -32.67 36.93 30.31
CA ALA A 703 -31.73 36.78 31.42
C ALA A 703 -31.01 35.43 31.38
N VAL A 704 -29.73 35.42 31.79
CA VAL A 704 -28.90 34.21 31.74
C VAL A 704 -29.33 33.20 32.79
N SER A 705 -29.87 32.06 32.35
CA SER A 705 -29.83 30.84 33.15
C SER A 705 -28.40 30.30 33.15
N LEU A 706 -27.61 30.76 34.13
CA LEU A 706 -26.23 30.29 34.33
C LEU A 706 -26.14 28.76 34.43
N PRO A 707 -27.10 28.04 35.06
CA PRO A 707 -27.11 26.58 35.04
C PRO A 707 -27.19 25.98 33.64
N MET A 708 -28.11 26.47 32.79
CA MET A 708 -28.26 25.98 31.42
C MET A 708 -27.08 26.37 30.52
N LEU A 709 -26.44 27.52 30.80
CA LEU A 709 -25.20 27.92 30.14
C LEU A 709 -24.05 26.95 30.45
N LEU A 710 -23.91 26.52 31.71
CA LEU A 710 -22.90 25.55 32.13
C LEU A 710 -23.18 24.15 31.55
N VAL A 711 -24.44 23.72 31.48
CA VAL A 711 -24.83 22.48 30.78
C VAL A 711 -24.44 22.55 29.30
N ALA A 712 -24.77 23.64 28.60
CA ALA A 712 -24.42 23.81 27.19
C ALA A 712 -22.90 23.78 26.94
N ILE A 713 -22.10 24.51 27.74
CA ILE A 713 -20.62 24.49 27.66
C ILE A 713 -20.09 23.07 27.86
N SER A 714 -20.65 22.32 28.82
CA SER A 714 -20.21 20.97 29.17
C SER A 714 -20.52 19.94 28.07
N ILE A 715 -21.65 20.09 27.37
CA ILE A 715 -22.00 19.27 26.18
C ILE A 715 -20.99 19.50 25.04
N PHE A 716 -20.64 20.76 24.75
CA PHE A 716 -19.66 21.09 23.70
C PHE A 716 -18.22 20.73 24.06
N ALA A 717 -17.84 20.81 25.33
CA ALA A 717 -16.57 20.31 25.82
C ALA A 717 -16.50 18.78 25.69
N THR A 718 -17.57 18.07 26.05
CA THR A 718 -17.63 16.60 25.96
C THR A 718 -17.53 16.12 24.51
N TRP A 719 -18.21 16.77 23.57
CA TRP A 719 -18.09 16.48 22.13
C TRP A 719 -16.62 16.39 21.66
N GLN A 720 -15.79 17.34 22.10
CA GLN A 720 -14.35 17.31 21.80
C GLN A 720 -13.61 16.20 22.56
N ILE A 721 -13.87 16.05 23.86
CA ILE A 721 -13.21 15.05 24.72
C ILE A 721 -13.48 13.62 24.22
N THR A 722 -14.64 13.36 23.62
CA THR A 722 -14.98 12.07 23.01
C THR A 722 -14.16 11.70 21.77
N TYR A 723 -13.36 12.61 21.19
CA TYR A 723 -12.32 12.24 20.20
C TYR A 723 -11.01 11.74 20.85
N GLY A 724 -10.81 11.99 22.16
CA GLY A 724 -9.64 11.57 22.92
C GLY A 724 -9.27 10.08 22.74
N PRO A 725 -10.23 9.13 22.81
CA PRO A 725 -10.00 7.69 22.63
C PRO A 725 -9.46 7.23 21.26
N TYR A 726 -9.38 8.09 20.23
CA TYR A 726 -8.87 7.72 18.89
C TYR A 726 -7.97 8.76 18.23
N VAL A 727 -7.84 9.98 18.76
CA VAL A 727 -7.05 11.03 18.10
C VAL A 727 -5.58 10.61 17.86
N ALA A 728 -4.99 9.79 18.73
CA ALA A 728 -3.65 9.24 18.53
C ALA A 728 -3.57 8.05 17.55
N ASP A 729 -4.69 7.38 17.24
CA ASP A 729 -4.75 6.30 16.24
C ASP A 729 -4.38 6.81 14.84
N TYR A 730 -4.49 8.12 14.64
CA TYR A 730 -4.13 8.82 13.41
C TYR A 730 -2.74 9.49 13.48
N SER A 731 -2.35 10.07 14.61
CA SER A 731 -1.01 10.65 14.75
C SER A 731 0.11 9.62 14.95
N ARG A 732 -0.18 8.37 15.35
CA ARG A 732 0.82 7.28 15.49
C ARG A 732 1.62 6.95 14.24
N TYR A 733 1.10 7.29 13.05
CA TYR A 733 1.79 7.15 11.77
C TYR A 733 2.75 8.31 11.46
N MET A 734 2.91 9.31 12.34
CA MET A 734 3.91 10.37 12.17
C MET A 734 5.28 9.98 12.77
N PRO A 735 6.41 10.38 12.15
CA PRO A 735 7.74 10.15 12.72
C PRO A 735 7.89 10.70 14.14
N LYS A 736 8.68 10.04 14.99
CA LYS A 736 8.97 10.47 16.37
C LYS A 736 9.57 11.87 16.48
N THR A 737 10.27 12.31 15.45
CA THR A 737 10.86 13.66 15.32
C THR A 737 9.83 14.76 15.05
N THR A 738 8.56 14.41 14.82
CA THR A 738 7.49 15.38 14.54
C THR A 738 7.20 16.23 15.79
N SER A 739 7.22 17.56 15.62
CA SER A 739 7.02 18.50 16.72
C SER A 739 5.66 18.34 17.41
N ALA A 740 5.68 17.95 18.69
CA ALA A 740 4.51 17.84 19.56
C ALA A 740 3.61 19.09 19.52
N ARG A 741 4.23 20.28 19.55
CA ARG A 741 3.51 21.57 19.44
C ARG A 741 2.78 21.70 18.10
N ALA A 742 3.39 21.25 17.01
CA ALA A 742 2.78 21.34 15.68
C ALA A 742 1.60 20.38 15.52
N ILE A 743 1.72 19.15 16.02
CA ILE A 743 0.63 18.15 16.10
C ILE A 743 -0.53 18.67 16.93
N PHE A 744 -0.24 19.18 18.14
CA PHE A 744 -1.23 19.75 19.05
C PHE A 744 -2.05 20.83 18.35
N TRP A 745 -1.41 21.89 17.84
CA TRP A 745 -2.15 23.01 17.26
C TRP A 745 -2.90 22.68 15.96
N ASN A 746 -2.37 21.79 15.11
CA ASN A 746 -3.09 21.38 13.90
C ASN A 746 -4.33 20.54 14.23
N THR A 747 -4.24 19.66 15.22
CA THR A 747 -5.38 18.87 15.71
C THR A 747 -6.40 19.77 16.40
N TYR A 748 -5.93 20.64 17.32
CA TYR A 748 -6.74 21.61 18.05
C TYR A 748 -7.54 22.50 17.10
N PHE A 749 -6.89 23.22 16.18
CA PHE A 749 -7.59 24.12 15.27
C PHE A 749 -8.45 23.37 14.25
N GLY A 750 -8.05 22.16 13.82
CA GLY A 750 -8.89 21.32 12.97
C GLY A 750 -10.22 20.99 13.64
N SER A 751 -10.16 20.41 14.84
CA SER A 751 -11.36 20.01 15.59
C SER A 751 -12.18 21.21 16.07
N MET A 752 -11.55 22.20 16.71
CA MET A 752 -12.22 23.37 17.30
C MET A 752 -12.91 24.24 16.25
N ILE A 753 -12.27 24.50 15.10
CA ILE A 753 -12.90 25.28 14.02
C ILE A 753 -13.97 24.44 13.33
N GLY A 754 -13.70 23.15 13.07
CA GLY A 754 -14.63 22.23 12.40
C GLY A 754 -15.99 22.15 13.10
N SER A 755 -16.03 21.76 14.38
CA SER A 755 -17.31 21.61 15.11
C SER A 755 -17.83 22.94 15.60
N GLY A 756 -16.98 23.84 16.08
CA GLY A 756 -17.41 25.16 16.54
C GLY A 756 -18.17 25.91 15.45
N TRP A 757 -17.66 25.91 14.21
CA TRP A 757 -18.35 26.54 13.08
C TRP A 757 -19.63 25.80 12.69
N ALA A 758 -19.61 24.47 12.58
CA ALA A 758 -20.82 23.70 12.27
C ALA A 758 -21.93 23.88 13.31
N MET A 759 -21.59 23.87 14.61
CA MET A 759 -22.50 24.14 15.72
C MET A 759 -23.04 25.58 15.68
N LEU A 760 -22.20 26.58 15.41
CA LEU A 760 -22.66 27.98 15.25
C LEU A 760 -23.67 28.14 14.12
N VAL A 761 -23.50 27.42 13.00
CA VAL A 761 -24.51 27.38 11.93
C VAL A 761 -25.78 26.68 12.40
N GLY A 762 -25.68 25.65 13.25
CA GLY A 762 -26.80 24.92 13.86
C GLY A 762 -27.69 25.73 14.81
N VAL A 763 -27.14 26.73 15.49
CA VAL A 763 -27.90 27.66 16.35
C VAL A 763 -29.02 28.36 15.56
N VAL A 764 -28.79 28.67 14.27
CA VAL A 764 -29.71 29.48 13.47
C VAL A 764 -30.98 28.73 13.03
N PRO A 765 -30.95 27.49 12.50
CA PRO A 765 -32.14 26.66 12.34
C PRO A 765 -32.94 26.48 13.64
N GLY A 766 -32.26 26.36 14.78
CA GLY A 766 -32.89 26.31 16.10
C GLY A 766 -33.69 27.58 16.42
N LEU A 767 -33.11 28.77 16.17
CA LEU A 767 -33.81 30.05 16.33
C LEU A 767 -34.95 30.26 15.32
N LEU A 768 -34.76 29.82 14.07
CA LEU A 768 -35.75 29.98 12.98
C LEU A 768 -36.99 29.12 13.18
N ASN A 769 -36.81 27.84 13.57
CA ASN A 769 -37.92 26.94 13.87
C ASN A 769 -37.44 25.79 14.77
N GLN A 770 -37.34 26.04 16.07
CA GLN A 770 -36.94 25.07 17.09
C GLN A 770 -37.66 23.73 16.93
N LYS A 771 -39.00 23.73 16.77
CA LYS A 771 -39.78 22.49 16.65
C LYS A 771 -39.38 21.61 15.46
N VAL A 772 -38.99 22.21 14.34
CA VAL A 772 -38.48 21.45 13.18
C VAL A 772 -37.03 21.04 13.39
N ALA A 773 -36.19 21.93 13.94
CA ALA A 773 -34.79 21.64 14.26
C ALA A 773 -34.63 20.49 15.26
N SER A 774 -35.50 20.41 16.28
CA SER A 774 -35.51 19.31 17.26
C SER A 774 -36.00 17.97 16.69
N ALA A 775 -36.85 18.00 15.67
CA ALA A 775 -37.49 16.81 15.09
C ALA A 775 -36.69 16.20 13.93
N ASP A 776 -36.20 17.02 12.99
CA ASP A 776 -35.26 16.60 11.96
C ASP A 776 -34.22 17.71 11.67
N PRO A 777 -33.05 17.65 12.33
CA PRO A 777 -31.97 18.61 12.11
C PRO A 777 -31.47 18.69 10.66
N THR A 778 -31.56 17.57 9.90
CA THR A 778 -31.15 17.53 8.50
C THR A 778 -32.10 18.37 7.64
N ALA A 779 -33.42 18.20 7.80
CA ALA A 779 -34.41 19.02 7.12
C ALA A 779 -34.31 20.50 7.52
N ALA A 780 -34.09 20.79 8.80
CA ALA A 780 -33.94 22.15 9.30
C ALA A 780 -32.70 22.87 8.72
N PHE A 781 -31.54 22.21 8.66
CA PHE A 781 -30.33 22.73 8.04
C PHE A 781 -30.51 22.94 6.53
N SER A 782 -31.07 21.96 5.81
CA SER A 782 -31.33 22.09 4.36
C SER A 782 -32.36 23.20 4.07
N GLY A 783 -33.25 23.51 5.01
CA GLY A 783 -34.17 24.65 4.95
C GLY A 783 -33.49 26.03 4.89
N LEU A 784 -32.22 26.17 5.28
CA LEU A 784 -31.45 27.41 5.07
C LEU A 784 -31.31 27.75 3.58
N PHE A 785 -31.25 26.73 2.72
CA PHE A 785 -31.07 26.83 1.27
C PHE A 785 -32.42 26.97 0.53
N SER A 786 -33.46 27.46 1.20
CA SER A 786 -34.78 27.71 0.63
C SER A 786 -34.86 29.03 -0.16
N GLY A 787 -35.64 29.03 -1.24
CA GLY A 787 -35.86 30.19 -2.10
C GLY A 787 -34.86 30.24 -3.26
N PRO A 788 -34.21 31.39 -3.56
CA PRO A 788 -33.25 31.52 -4.68
C PRO A 788 -32.06 30.55 -4.65
N THR A 789 -31.77 29.92 -3.51
CA THR A 789 -30.72 28.90 -3.35
C THR A 789 -31.22 27.45 -3.40
N ALA A 790 -32.50 27.21 -3.69
CA ALA A 790 -33.08 25.86 -3.71
C ALA A 790 -32.42 24.90 -4.71
N TRP A 791 -31.76 25.43 -5.75
CA TRP A 791 -30.96 24.63 -6.69
C TRP A 791 -29.73 23.96 -6.03
N LEU A 792 -29.25 24.47 -4.89
CA LEU A 792 -28.18 23.86 -4.09
C LEU A 792 -28.68 22.71 -3.20
N TYR A 793 -29.99 22.52 -3.01
CA TYR A 793 -30.57 21.62 -2.01
C TYR A 793 -30.03 20.18 -2.12
N GLY A 794 -29.99 19.61 -3.32
CA GLY A 794 -29.42 18.27 -3.57
C GLY A 794 -27.92 18.19 -3.30
N ALA A 795 -27.15 19.23 -3.64
CA ALA A 795 -25.72 19.28 -3.35
C ALA A 795 -25.45 19.37 -1.84
N VAL A 796 -26.25 20.14 -1.11
CA VAL A 796 -26.18 20.26 0.36
C VAL A 796 -26.46 18.92 1.03
N LEU A 797 -27.51 18.21 0.61
CA LEU A 797 -27.81 16.87 1.15
C LEU A 797 -26.71 15.84 0.82
N PHE A 798 -26.08 15.94 -0.36
CA PHE A 798 -24.92 15.10 -0.69
C PHE A 798 -23.71 15.41 0.20
N ILE A 799 -23.45 16.68 0.53
CA ILE A 799 -22.40 17.07 1.48
C ILE A 799 -22.74 16.61 2.91
N VAL A 800 -24.00 16.67 3.32
CA VAL A 800 -24.46 16.11 4.61
C VAL A 800 -24.13 14.62 4.69
N LEU A 801 -24.47 13.84 3.67
CA LEU A 801 -24.12 12.41 3.58
C LEU A 801 -22.59 12.22 3.63
N ALA A 802 -21.84 12.97 2.82
CA ALA A 802 -20.38 12.85 2.78
C ALA A 802 -19.73 13.14 4.15
N GLY A 803 -20.21 14.15 4.87
CA GLY A 803 -19.73 14.50 6.20
C GLY A 803 -20.01 13.42 7.25
N VAL A 804 -21.21 12.83 7.20
CA VAL A 804 -21.54 11.65 8.03
C VAL A 804 -20.62 10.47 7.69
N VAL A 805 -20.34 10.20 6.42
CA VAL A 805 -19.45 9.12 5.98
C VAL A 805 -18.00 9.34 6.47
N VAL A 806 -17.49 10.58 6.54
CA VAL A 806 -16.17 10.85 7.18
C VAL A 806 -16.21 10.43 8.65
N VAL A 807 -17.08 11.04 9.47
CA VAL A 807 -17.06 10.85 10.93
C VAL A 807 -17.41 9.42 11.34
N ASN A 808 -18.36 8.78 10.63
CA ASN A 808 -18.73 7.40 10.92
C ASN A 808 -17.66 6.40 10.50
N ALA A 809 -16.79 6.72 9.53
CA ALA A 809 -15.62 5.89 9.23
C ALA A 809 -14.60 5.97 10.38
N LEU A 810 -14.44 7.13 11.03
CA LEU A 810 -13.64 7.24 12.26
C LEU A 810 -14.24 6.40 13.40
N ASN A 811 -15.57 6.47 13.58
CA ASN A 811 -16.27 5.70 14.62
C ASN A 811 -16.17 4.19 14.42
N LEU A 812 -16.43 3.67 13.21
CA LEU A 812 -16.26 2.24 12.93
C LEU A 812 -14.78 1.81 13.01
N TYR A 813 -13.85 2.68 12.63
CA TYR A 813 -12.42 2.40 12.74
C TYR A 813 -12.00 2.23 14.20
N GLY A 814 -12.17 3.27 15.02
CA GLY A 814 -11.82 3.23 16.45
C GLY A 814 -12.59 2.14 17.21
N GLY A 815 -13.85 1.88 16.85
CA GLY A 815 -14.67 0.79 17.41
C GLY A 815 -14.13 -0.60 17.08
N SER A 816 -13.73 -0.82 15.82
CA SER A 816 -13.11 -2.09 15.40
C SER A 816 -11.75 -2.33 16.07
N LEU A 817 -10.91 -1.28 16.22
CA LEU A 817 -9.64 -1.36 16.94
C LEU A 817 -9.89 -1.66 18.43
N SER A 818 -10.76 -0.90 19.09
CA SER A 818 -11.03 -1.04 20.54
C SER A 818 -11.62 -2.40 20.88
N THR A 819 -12.53 -2.91 20.04
CA THR A 819 -13.08 -4.27 20.20
C THR A 819 -11.98 -5.33 20.05
N LEU A 820 -11.07 -5.19 19.07
CA LEU A 820 -9.95 -6.11 18.88
C LEU A 820 -8.93 -6.04 20.05
N ILE A 821 -8.77 -4.88 20.69
CA ILE A 821 -7.94 -4.71 21.90
C ILE A 821 -8.58 -5.44 23.10
N ILE A 822 -9.90 -5.41 23.27
CA ILE A 822 -10.61 -6.21 24.30
C ILE A 822 -10.50 -7.71 24.02
N LEU A 823 -10.65 -8.13 22.75
CA LEU A 823 -10.55 -9.54 22.37
C LEU A 823 -9.12 -10.08 22.61
N SER A 824 -8.09 -9.31 22.25
CA SER A 824 -6.68 -9.69 22.46
C SER A 824 -6.24 -9.72 23.93
N SER A 825 -6.86 -8.93 24.81
CA SER A 825 -6.59 -9.02 26.26
C SER A 825 -7.35 -10.16 26.93
N SER A 826 -8.54 -10.52 26.43
CA SER A 826 -9.47 -11.43 27.12
C SER A 826 -9.34 -12.89 26.68
N ALA A 827 -9.36 -13.16 25.37
CA ALA A 827 -9.26 -14.51 24.84
C ALA A 827 -7.80 -15.00 24.77
N GLY A 828 -7.58 -16.32 24.78
CA GLY A 828 -6.26 -16.94 24.59
C GLY A 828 -5.70 -16.84 23.16
N LEU A 829 -6.08 -15.82 22.40
CA LEU A 829 -5.66 -15.59 21.03
C LEU A 829 -4.18 -15.19 21.00
N ARG A 830 -3.32 -16.10 20.53
CA ARG A 830 -1.90 -15.82 20.32
C ARG A 830 -1.73 -14.64 19.36
N GLN A 831 -0.69 -13.84 19.57
CA GLN A 831 -0.37 -12.68 18.71
C GLN A 831 -0.20 -13.05 17.23
N SER A 832 0.22 -14.29 16.93
CA SER A 832 0.23 -14.86 15.57
C SER A 832 -1.15 -14.86 14.89
N THR A 833 -2.23 -15.08 15.62
CA THR A 833 -3.60 -15.11 15.08
C THR A 833 -4.09 -13.70 14.69
N LEU A 834 -3.47 -12.64 15.25
CA LEU A 834 -3.77 -11.24 14.96
C LEU A 834 -3.04 -10.72 13.71
N GLN A 835 -2.11 -11.49 13.12
CA GLN A 835 -1.40 -11.13 11.87
C GLN A 835 -2.36 -10.97 10.66
N HIS A 836 -3.60 -11.46 10.77
CA HIS A 836 -4.68 -11.21 9.82
C HIS A 836 -5.49 -9.93 10.14
N GLY A 837 -4.88 -8.94 10.84
CA GLY A 837 -5.56 -7.79 11.44
C GLY A 837 -6.55 -7.04 10.55
N LYS A 838 -6.24 -6.90 9.24
CA LYS A 838 -7.17 -6.28 8.27
C LYS A 838 -8.54 -6.98 8.22
N TRP A 839 -8.59 -8.30 8.32
CA TRP A 839 -9.84 -9.08 8.25
C TRP A 839 -10.61 -9.00 9.57
N TRP A 840 -9.93 -8.98 10.71
CA TRP A 840 -10.56 -8.69 12.00
C TRP A 840 -11.16 -7.28 12.03
N ARG A 841 -10.44 -6.28 11.53
CA ARG A 841 -10.90 -4.89 11.39
C ARG A 841 -12.16 -4.78 10.51
N ILE A 842 -12.15 -5.45 9.36
CA ILE A 842 -13.31 -5.49 8.44
C ILE A 842 -14.49 -6.23 9.08
N GLY A 843 -14.28 -7.41 9.67
CA GLY A 843 -15.35 -8.20 10.32
C GLY A 843 -15.99 -7.45 11.49
N LEU A 844 -15.19 -6.90 12.41
CA LEU A 844 -15.67 -6.10 13.53
C LEU A 844 -16.32 -4.79 13.06
N GLY A 845 -15.81 -4.18 11.99
CA GLY A 845 -16.45 -3.02 11.34
C GLY A 845 -17.82 -3.35 10.74
N ALA A 846 -17.99 -4.54 10.14
CA ALA A 846 -19.28 -5.00 9.63
C ALA A 846 -20.27 -5.28 10.79
N THR A 847 -19.82 -5.97 11.85
CA THR A 847 -20.63 -6.18 13.07
C THR A 847 -21.05 -4.86 13.70
N GLY A 848 -20.12 -3.90 13.82
CA GLY A 848 -20.41 -2.56 14.33
C GLY A 848 -21.39 -1.78 13.45
N ALA A 849 -21.27 -1.88 12.12
CA ALA A 849 -22.20 -1.26 11.18
C ALA A 849 -23.61 -1.88 11.28
N VAL A 850 -23.74 -3.20 11.46
CA VAL A 850 -25.04 -3.87 11.67
C VAL A 850 -25.67 -3.45 13.00
N ILE A 851 -24.95 -3.58 14.12
CA ILE A 851 -25.45 -3.21 15.45
C ILE A 851 -25.84 -1.72 15.48
N GLY A 852 -24.96 -0.86 14.96
CA GLY A 852 -25.20 0.58 14.87
C GLY A 852 -26.36 0.95 13.95
N SER A 853 -26.62 0.18 12.88
CA SER A 853 -27.82 0.36 12.04
C SER A 853 -29.10 0.01 12.78
N LEU A 854 -29.09 -1.06 13.59
CA LEU A 854 -30.25 -1.43 14.43
C LEU A 854 -30.53 -0.35 15.49
N ILE A 855 -29.50 0.14 16.18
CA ILE A 855 -29.63 1.25 17.13
C ILE A 855 -30.15 2.52 16.43
N ALA A 856 -29.63 2.85 15.25
CA ALA A 856 -30.06 4.00 14.46
C ALA A 856 -31.54 3.90 14.04
N ILE A 857 -31.99 2.73 13.58
CA ILE A 857 -33.39 2.51 13.17
C ILE A 857 -34.33 2.61 14.36
N LEU A 858 -33.95 2.07 15.53
CA LEU A 858 -34.73 2.18 16.76
C LEU A 858 -34.77 3.62 17.32
N GLY A 859 -33.67 4.36 17.22
CA GLY A 859 -33.55 5.76 17.67
C GLY A 859 -34.03 6.82 16.66
N ALA A 860 -34.47 6.42 15.46
CA ALA A 860 -34.69 7.33 14.32
C ALA A 860 -35.74 8.45 14.55
N ASN A 861 -36.58 8.30 15.58
CA ASN A 861 -37.70 9.18 15.93
C ASN A 861 -37.37 10.16 17.08
N SER A 862 -36.20 10.08 17.71
CA SER A 862 -35.87 10.84 18.94
C SER A 862 -34.43 11.37 18.94
N VAL A 863 -33.93 11.77 17.76
CA VAL A 863 -32.51 12.05 17.48
C VAL A 863 -31.85 13.04 18.47
N MET A 864 -32.52 14.15 18.81
CA MET A 864 -31.95 15.16 19.71
C MET A 864 -31.87 14.68 21.16
N ALA A 865 -32.91 14.02 21.66
CA ALA A 865 -32.89 13.38 22.98
C ALA A 865 -31.83 12.27 23.05
N TYR A 866 -31.65 11.52 21.97
CA TYR A 866 -30.60 10.51 21.83
C TYR A 866 -29.19 11.13 21.91
N LEU A 867 -28.90 12.15 21.10
CA LEU A 867 -27.59 12.82 21.08
C LEU A 867 -27.26 13.54 22.39
N ASN A 868 -28.24 14.21 23.01
CA ASN A 868 -28.06 14.92 24.28
C ASN A 868 -27.77 13.93 25.44
N ASN A 869 -28.59 12.88 25.58
CA ASN A 869 -28.39 11.87 26.62
C ASN A 869 -27.06 11.12 26.43
N LEU A 870 -26.68 10.83 25.18
CA LEU A 870 -25.38 10.24 24.84
C LEU A 870 -24.23 11.14 25.32
N LEU A 871 -24.23 12.42 24.96
CA LEU A 871 -23.17 13.35 25.34
C LEU A 871 -23.06 13.54 26.86
N LEU A 872 -24.18 13.68 27.58
CA LEU A 872 -24.17 13.80 29.04
C LEU A 872 -23.59 12.54 29.71
N ILE A 873 -24.07 11.35 29.35
CA ILE A 873 -23.60 10.08 29.94
C ILE A 873 -22.11 9.84 29.65
N LEU A 874 -21.63 10.21 28.46
CA LEU A 874 -20.22 10.06 28.09
C LEU A 874 -19.28 10.95 28.91
N MET A 875 -19.72 12.15 29.31
CA MET A 875 -18.91 13.10 30.09
C MET A 875 -18.34 12.45 31.36
N TYR A 876 -19.21 11.83 32.15
CA TYR A 876 -18.90 11.21 33.44
C TYR A 876 -17.91 10.03 33.33
N VAL A 877 -17.80 9.42 32.15
CA VAL A 877 -16.87 8.29 31.93
C VAL A 877 -15.57 8.77 31.31
N PHE A 878 -15.65 9.67 30.33
CA PHE A 878 -14.49 10.06 29.52
C PHE A 878 -13.62 11.14 30.16
N VAL A 879 -14.18 11.98 31.03
CA VAL A 879 -13.38 12.97 31.76
C VAL A 879 -12.46 12.29 32.79
N PRO A 880 -12.92 11.38 33.68
CA PRO A 880 -12.02 10.61 34.55
C PRO A 880 -10.97 9.77 33.81
N TRP A 881 -11.32 9.14 32.68
CA TRP A 881 -10.36 8.39 31.87
C TRP A 881 -9.28 9.30 31.25
N SER A 882 -9.70 10.43 30.66
CA SER A 882 -8.79 11.39 30.02
C SER A 882 -7.84 12.01 31.05
N ALA A 883 -8.37 12.40 32.21
CA ALA A 883 -7.63 12.91 33.36
C ALA A 883 -6.51 11.95 33.82
N ILE A 884 -6.82 10.66 33.99
CA ILE A 884 -5.86 9.63 34.36
C ILE A 884 -4.79 9.44 33.28
N ASN A 885 -5.19 9.32 32.01
CA ASN A 885 -4.27 9.09 30.90
C ASN A 885 -3.32 10.28 30.66
N LEU A 886 -3.83 11.51 30.71
CA LEU A 886 -3.02 12.73 30.56
C LEU A 886 -2.11 12.96 31.77
N THR A 887 -2.57 12.68 32.98
CA THR A 887 -1.73 12.69 34.19
C THR A 887 -0.58 11.68 34.08
N ASP A 888 -0.86 10.44 33.65
CA ASP A 888 0.16 9.42 33.44
C ASP A 888 1.20 9.85 32.38
N PHE A 889 0.73 10.34 31.23
CA PHE A 889 1.60 10.69 30.12
C PHE A 889 2.44 11.94 30.39
N PHE A 890 1.85 13.03 30.89
CA PHE A 890 2.54 14.32 31.03
C PHE A 890 3.21 14.53 32.39
N LEU A 891 2.61 14.06 33.49
CA LEU A 891 3.05 14.39 34.85
C LEU A 891 3.81 13.27 35.57
N LEU A 892 3.59 12.00 35.19
CA LEU A 892 4.18 10.85 35.89
C LEU A 892 5.26 10.11 35.09
N ARG A 893 5.01 9.82 33.80
CA ARG A 893 5.93 9.03 32.95
C ARG A 893 6.58 9.83 31.83
N HIS A 894 6.18 11.10 31.65
CA HIS A 894 6.71 12.03 30.63
C HIS A 894 6.77 11.47 29.18
N GLY A 895 5.88 10.53 28.87
CA GLY A 895 5.80 9.83 27.58
C GLY A 895 6.67 8.58 27.45
N GLU A 896 7.34 8.12 28.51
CA GLU A 896 8.17 6.92 28.52
C GLU A 896 7.37 5.66 28.86
N TYR A 897 7.31 4.74 27.90
CA TYR A 897 6.56 3.49 28.02
C TYR A 897 7.34 2.31 27.41
N SER A 898 7.30 1.19 28.12
CA SER A 898 7.65 -0.10 27.54
C SER A 898 6.47 -0.61 26.71
N ILE A 899 6.64 -0.69 25.39
CA ILE A 899 5.61 -1.10 24.44
C ILE A 899 5.32 -2.62 24.52
N PRO A 900 6.31 -3.53 24.68
CA PRO A 900 6.04 -4.96 24.86
C PRO A 900 5.19 -5.27 26.10
N ASP A 901 5.41 -4.54 27.20
CA ASP A 901 4.65 -4.70 28.45
C ASP A 901 3.14 -4.40 28.29
N PHE A 902 2.69 -3.75 27.20
CA PHE A 902 1.26 -3.59 26.91
C PHE A 902 0.56 -4.87 26.46
N TYR A 903 1.31 -5.92 26.12
CA TYR A 903 0.77 -7.19 25.63
C TYR A 903 0.97 -8.35 26.61
N ASP A 904 1.79 -8.17 27.65
CA ASP A 904 2.02 -9.16 28.70
C ASP A 904 1.27 -8.82 29.99
N ARG A 905 0.36 -9.72 30.43
CA ARG A 905 -0.36 -9.64 31.70
C ARG A 905 0.56 -9.76 32.93
N HIS A 906 1.77 -10.27 32.75
CA HIS A 906 2.82 -10.43 33.78
C HIS A 906 3.94 -9.38 33.65
N GLY A 907 3.89 -8.54 32.62
CA GLY A 907 4.83 -7.44 32.39
C GLY A 907 4.61 -6.26 33.35
N ARG A 908 5.38 -5.19 33.13
CA ARG A 908 5.52 -4.02 34.03
C ARG A 908 4.21 -3.38 34.52
N TYR A 909 3.13 -3.43 33.74
CA TYR A 909 1.83 -2.84 34.10
C TYR A 909 0.86 -3.85 34.74
N GLY A 910 1.19 -5.14 34.69
CA GLY A 910 0.37 -6.23 35.21
C GLY A 910 -1.00 -6.39 34.54
N ALA A 911 -1.78 -7.35 35.04
CA ALA A 911 -3.15 -7.56 34.59
C ALA A 911 -4.12 -6.45 35.06
N TRP A 912 -3.92 -5.91 36.27
CA TRP A 912 -4.85 -5.00 36.95
C TRP A 912 -4.13 -3.79 37.55
N GLY A 913 -4.28 -2.64 36.90
CA GLY A 913 -3.77 -1.34 37.36
C GLY A 913 -4.67 -0.72 38.43
N TRP A 914 -4.68 -1.31 39.63
CA TRP A 914 -5.53 -0.87 40.74
C TRP A 914 -5.48 0.63 41.06
N PRO A 915 -4.34 1.35 41.01
CA PRO A 915 -4.31 2.80 41.19
C PRO A 915 -5.22 3.58 40.23
N ALA A 916 -5.26 3.21 38.95
CA ALA A 916 -6.13 3.84 37.96
C ALA A 916 -7.59 3.41 38.15
N LEU A 917 -7.84 2.13 38.42
CA LEU A 917 -9.19 1.60 38.64
C LEU A 917 -9.88 2.24 39.85
N ILE A 918 -9.13 2.43 40.95
CA ILE A 918 -9.62 3.12 42.16
C ILE A 918 -9.86 4.61 41.86
N ALA A 919 -8.89 5.30 41.23
CA ALA A 919 -9.06 6.72 40.90
C ALA A 919 -10.26 6.98 39.97
N PHE A 920 -10.46 6.10 38.99
CA PHE A 920 -11.57 6.14 38.03
C PHE A 920 -12.93 5.91 38.70
N ALA A 921 -13.06 4.83 39.49
CA ALA A 921 -14.30 4.52 40.19
C ALA A 921 -14.67 5.59 41.25
N VAL A 922 -13.67 6.11 41.99
CA VAL A 922 -13.90 7.18 42.97
C VAL A 922 -14.29 8.50 42.28
N ALA A 923 -13.67 8.86 41.15
CA ALA A 923 -14.06 10.04 40.40
C ALA A 923 -15.53 9.98 39.95
N ILE A 924 -15.95 8.87 39.31
CA ILE A 924 -17.34 8.66 38.88
C ILE A 924 -18.31 8.75 40.07
N LEU A 925 -17.98 8.15 41.23
CA LEU A 925 -18.81 8.23 42.43
C LEU A 925 -18.90 9.65 43.02
N VAL A 926 -17.82 10.44 42.92
CA VAL A 926 -17.78 11.84 43.38
C VAL A 926 -18.42 12.81 42.38
N GLU A 927 -18.59 12.42 41.13
CA GLU A 927 -19.39 13.16 40.14
C GLU A 927 -20.91 13.03 40.38
N VAL A 928 -21.41 11.90 40.89
CA VAL A 928 -22.87 11.63 41.05
C VAL A 928 -23.65 12.80 41.70
N PRO A 929 -23.18 13.46 42.77
CA PRO A 929 -23.88 14.61 43.36
C PRO A 929 -24.04 15.83 42.43
N PHE A 930 -23.22 15.94 41.38
CA PHE A 930 -23.14 17.06 40.45
C PHE A 930 -23.72 16.75 39.05
N MET A 931 -24.14 15.50 38.78
CA MET A 931 -24.74 15.11 37.50
C MET A 931 -26.09 15.81 37.27
N SER A 932 -26.34 16.27 36.04
CA SER A 932 -27.62 16.82 35.62
C SER A 932 -28.11 16.17 34.31
N MET A 933 -28.87 15.09 34.44
CA MET A 933 -29.48 14.33 33.35
C MET A 933 -31.02 14.44 33.39
N PRO A 934 -31.73 14.27 32.25
CA PRO A 934 -33.20 14.33 32.21
C PRO A 934 -33.95 13.31 33.09
N PHE A 935 -33.27 12.27 33.56
CA PHE A 935 -33.81 11.24 34.46
C PHE A 935 -33.18 11.25 35.86
N PHE A 936 -32.18 12.09 36.12
CA PHE A 936 -31.48 12.17 37.41
C PHE A 936 -30.73 13.51 37.55
N THR A 937 -31.07 14.28 38.58
CA THR A 937 -30.31 15.46 38.99
C THR A 937 -29.75 15.22 40.38
N GLY A 938 -28.43 15.27 40.53
CA GLY A 938 -27.76 15.08 41.81
C GLY A 938 -28.10 16.21 42.81
N PRO A 939 -28.00 15.96 44.14
CA PRO A 939 -28.34 16.95 45.16
C PRO A 939 -27.57 18.28 45.03
N VAL A 940 -26.28 18.24 44.67
CA VAL A 940 -25.49 19.46 44.49
C VAL A 940 -25.87 20.16 43.18
N ALA A 941 -26.08 19.42 42.09
CA ALA A 941 -26.61 19.96 40.83
C ALA A 941 -27.95 20.69 41.06
N SER A 942 -28.86 20.11 41.84
CA SER A 942 -30.13 20.72 42.23
C SER A 942 -29.93 22.02 43.04
N MET A 943 -29.01 22.03 44.01
CA MET A 943 -28.66 23.23 44.78
C MET A 943 -28.10 24.37 43.92
N ILE A 944 -27.41 24.06 42.81
CA ILE A 944 -26.89 25.05 41.84
C ILE A 944 -27.82 25.26 40.64
N GLY A 945 -29.12 24.98 40.78
CA GLY A 945 -30.15 25.30 39.77
C GLY A 945 -30.17 24.37 38.56
N GLY A 946 -29.66 23.15 38.69
CA GLY A 946 -29.59 22.14 37.62
C GLY A 946 -28.34 22.21 36.75
N ALA A 947 -27.29 22.92 37.18
CA ALA A 947 -26.05 23.02 36.42
C ALA A 947 -25.26 21.70 36.50
N ASP A 948 -24.81 21.18 35.36
CA ASP A 948 -23.80 20.13 35.35
C ASP A 948 -22.39 20.75 35.39
N VAL A 949 -21.60 20.35 36.39
CA VAL A 949 -20.20 20.75 36.57
C VAL A 949 -19.29 19.54 36.83
N THR A 950 -19.79 18.33 36.58
CA THR A 950 -19.10 17.06 36.82
C THR A 950 -17.71 17.02 36.20
N TRP A 951 -17.54 17.48 34.95
CA TRP A 951 -16.26 17.44 34.26
C TRP A 951 -15.14 18.19 35.01
N VAL A 952 -15.46 19.26 35.75
CA VAL A 952 -14.47 19.95 36.59
C VAL A 952 -14.10 19.09 37.80
N VAL A 953 -15.10 18.47 38.43
CA VAL A 953 -14.94 17.58 39.58
C VAL A 953 -14.15 16.33 39.21
N GLY A 954 -14.56 15.60 38.18
CA GLY A 954 -13.90 14.41 37.67
C GLY A 954 -12.46 14.66 37.22
N LEU A 955 -12.21 15.75 36.49
CA LEU A 955 -10.86 16.12 36.05
C LEU A 955 -9.91 16.32 37.23
N ILE A 956 -10.35 17.04 38.27
CA ILE A 956 -9.55 17.30 39.47
C ILE A 956 -9.39 16.02 40.30
N VAL A 957 -10.48 15.34 40.63
CA VAL A 957 -10.48 14.15 41.51
C VAL A 957 -9.66 13.01 40.89
N ALA A 958 -9.89 12.68 39.62
CA ALA A 958 -9.19 11.60 38.94
C ALA A 958 -7.68 11.89 38.80
N SER A 959 -7.31 13.11 38.40
CA SER A 959 -5.89 13.50 38.24
C SER A 959 -5.15 13.47 39.58
N VAL A 960 -5.70 14.11 40.62
CA VAL A 960 -5.06 14.21 41.94
C VAL A 960 -4.98 12.85 42.62
N LEU A 961 -6.07 12.08 42.62
CA LEU A 961 -6.10 10.77 43.27
C LEU A 961 -5.17 9.77 42.57
N TYR A 962 -5.14 9.74 41.24
CA TYR A 962 -4.22 8.88 40.49
C TYR A 962 -2.75 9.27 40.75
N ALA A 963 -2.40 10.56 40.71
CA ALA A 963 -1.05 11.02 41.02
C ALA A 963 -0.61 10.68 42.46
N VAL A 964 -1.52 10.78 43.43
CA VAL A 964 -1.24 10.39 44.83
C VAL A 964 -1.03 8.88 44.96
N LEU A 965 -1.88 8.05 44.34
CA LEU A 965 -1.76 6.59 44.38
C LEU A 965 -0.51 6.07 43.65
N MET A 966 -0.09 6.73 42.58
CA MET A 966 1.11 6.37 41.79
C MET A 966 2.43 6.86 42.40
N LYS A 967 2.41 7.74 43.42
CA LYS A 967 3.59 8.42 44.01
C LYS A 967 4.68 7.49 44.56
N LYS A 968 4.39 6.20 44.78
CA LYS A 968 5.35 5.16 45.20
C LYS A 968 5.69 4.13 44.11
N SER A 969 4.97 4.16 42.98
CA SER A 969 4.93 3.08 41.99
C SER A 969 5.65 3.42 40.68
N VAL A 970 5.92 4.71 40.45
CA VAL A 970 6.76 5.17 39.33
C VAL A 970 8.20 5.28 39.85
N PRO A 971 9.21 4.69 39.16
CA PRO A 971 10.60 4.95 39.48
C PRO A 971 10.89 6.45 39.39
N LYS A 972 11.61 7.01 40.37
CA LYS A 972 12.14 8.37 40.22
C LYS A 972 13.16 8.34 39.08
N THR A 973 12.87 9.05 38.00
CA THR A 973 13.86 9.37 36.97
C THR A 973 15.00 10.17 37.60
N ALA A 974 16.23 9.82 37.23
CA ALA A 974 17.46 10.52 37.63
C ALA A 974 17.87 11.53 36.56
#